data_AF-A0AAW7JM07-F1
#
_entry.id   AF-A0AAW7JM07-F1
#
_cell.length_a   1.000
_cell.length_b   1.000
_cell.length_c   1.000
_cell.angle_alpha   90.00
_cell.angle_beta   90.00
_cell.angle_gamma   90.00
#
_symmetry.space_group_name_H-M   'P 1'
#
loop_
_entity.id
_entity.type
_entity.pdbx_description
1 polymer ?
#
loop_
_entity_poly.entity_id
_entity_poly.type
_entity_poly.pdbx_seq_one_letter_code
_entity_poly.pdbx_strand_id
1 'polypeptide(L)'
;MRIFNKKAIGILLISLTFSSAYSQRIDYDVTSESTIYLKAVYNDDGKNHVSINVDGTYVGTISAGGSLAIKKSCSKFVKAVTSEGTKTLWRTGDTSAEWEKTHPVQDNEKREEEPKVETSPIVATNAAESKVERTILHGKKVSSDQLMALFKDQVEKDSFYSSTFVQAIKDEIDKHIVFLNNYVENNEKREEYIQKYQLREYLDDKQAIIVQNENSIDSYIGNFVASNFNSNELPNRSEYETKLRNVLEEKIAERKDLLDNYRNEIFDESLSAGLSQHLFSGKSIAINTVLTILIIAIIVFVFIMIIKRNARKKKETVIPPSKSTQNGSTDIVVRRKTISILKKQSLEDVQHNNVYLPIDCADFCSDSAVRRIYLKNTCIKDIYNLYAEDLKNPENPNEDGCMVLGRWVYDEERDEYYVSLEEIVKPGDDAIFKEYELNFGGKIKLKVAEKLRRLRRETNLQYDMTCWVHSHPGLGVFFSNADSSVQMQLKHPTHPKFLVAIVIDILTPNQEFGIFTFKHDLSINTKADLQKMYSLEELYKWAVKSDRTSFKQEDHRNIMKTASTRIDSHYGIELSNGAIIDICQLQTIQEDGLLAWVHGFTCENEGKKEFVLKSVSQNKVVQDDELIGCYINGAHCSIPTIKRLISNDFSNIRFILFYSTSDDILTSIPVVKGEISVNEASYGEEKLEDLKIWTRRKR
;
A
#
# COMPACT_ATOMS: atom_id res chain seq x y z
N MET A 1 -20.52 74.83 14.88
CA MET A 1 -20.77 73.64 15.72
C MET A 1 -21.88 72.85 15.04
N ARG A 2 -21.79 71.57 14.67
CA ARG A 2 -20.83 70.46 14.81
C ARG A 2 -21.15 69.59 13.57
N ILE A 3 -20.30 69.42 12.57
CA ILE A 3 -19.12 68.54 12.48
C ILE A 3 -19.31 67.24 13.26
N PHE A 4 -19.23 66.13 12.49
CA PHE A 4 -19.29 64.69 12.79
C PHE A 4 -20.57 64.04 12.20
N ASN A 5 -20.49 63.13 11.23
CA ASN A 5 -19.32 62.59 10.55
C ASN A 5 -19.76 61.98 9.20
N LYS A 6 -19.73 62.79 8.12
CA LYS A 6 -19.88 62.29 6.74
C LYS A 6 -18.76 61.31 6.32
N LYS A 7 -17.69 61.18 7.12
CA LYS A 7 -16.67 60.14 6.93
C LYS A 7 -17.15 58.74 7.30
N ALA A 8 -18.15 58.57 8.17
CA ALA A 8 -18.65 57.25 8.53
C ALA A 8 -19.44 56.59 7.39
N ILE A 9 -20.17 57.38 6.59
CA ILE A 9 -20.95 56.87 5.45
C ILE A 9 -20.03 56.63 4.24
N GLY A 10 -19.02 57.48 4.04
CA GLY A 10 -18.00 57.26 3.01
C GLY A 10 -17.14 56.01 3.28
N ILE A 11 -16.79 55.74 4.54
CA ILE A 11 -16.04 54.53 4.90
C ILE A 11 -16.94 53.29 4.78
N LEU A 12 -18.24 53.36 5.09
CA LEU A 12 -19.16 52.23 4.88
C LEU A 12 -19.37 51.92 3.38
N LEU A 13 -19.47 52.93 2.51
CA LEU A 13 -19.60 52.75 1.06
C LEU A 13 -18.30 52.35 0.36
N ILE A 14 -17.14 52.78 0.87
CA ILE A 14 -15.84 52.30 0.37
C ILE A 14 -15.60 50.85 0.85
N SER A 15 -16.07 50.46 2.05
CA SER A 15 -16.03 49.07 2.52
C SER A 15 -16.94 48.13 1.70
N LEU A 16 -18.06 48.66 1.18
CA LEU A 16 -19.00 47.91 0.34
C LEU A 16 -18.61 47.86 -1.15
N THR A 17 -17.61 48.62 -1.59
CA THR A 17 -17.13 48.61 -2.99
C THR A 17 -15.81 47.87 -3.20
N PHE A 18 -15.21 47.32 -2.13
CA PHE A 18 -14.04 46.43 -2.24
C PHE A 18 -14.37 44.93 -2.17
N SER A 19 -15.64 44.54 -2.01
CA SER A 19 -16.05 43.12 -2.00
C SER A 19 -16.40 42.55 -3.38
N SER A 20 -16.22 43.31 -4.47
CA SER A 20 -16.54 42.86 -5.84
C SER A 20 -15.34 42.60 -6.74
N ALA A 21 -14.10 42.72 -6.25
CA ALA A 21 -12.90 42.55 -7.09
C ALA A 21 -12.30 41.13 -7.09
N TYR A 22 -12.59 40.31 -6.08
CA TYR A 22 -12.11 38.94 -5.99
C TYR A 22 -13.27 37.99 -5.70
N SER A 23 -13.97 37.60 -6.76
CA SER A 23 -14.94 36.50 -6.72
C SER A 23 -14.33 35.16 -6.29
N GLN A 24 -13.00 35.03 -6.37
CA GLN A 24 -12.27 33.86 -5.91
C GLN A 24 -11.04 34.31 -5.13
N ARG A 25 -10.82 33.67 -3.98
CA ARG A 25 -9.66 33.86 -3.11
C ARG A 25 -9.01 32.52 -2.81
N ILE A 26 -7.74 32.56 -2.48
CA ILE A 26 -6.95 31.38 -2.14
C ILE A 26 -6.34 31.54 -0.75
N ASP A 27 -6.20 30.43 -0.04
CA ASP A 27 -5.51 30.31 1.23
C ASP A 27 -4.30 29.41 1.02
N TYR A 28 -3.11 29.93 1.30
CA TYR A 28 -1.84 29.25 1.02
C TYR A 28 -0.75 29.66 2.01
N ASP A 29 0.25 28.78 2.17
CA ASP A 29 1.53 29.12 2.80
C ASP A 29 2.61 29.24 1.73
N VAL A 30 3.49 30.24 1.85
CA VAL A 30 4.65 30.37 0.95
C VAL A 30 5.73 29.40 1.41
N THR A 31 6.07 28.43 0.56
CA THR A 31 7.14 27.46 0.83
C THR A 31 8.45 27.86 0.16
N SER A 32 8.41 28.57 -0.97
CA SER A 32 9.58 29.16 -1.62
C SER A 32 9.22 30.38 -2.49
N GLU A 33 10.20 30.96 -3.20
CA GLU A 33 9.98 32.04 -4.18
C GLU A 33 9.08 31.60 -5.35
N SER A 34 9.07 30.29 -5.63
CA SER A 34 8.43 29.70 -6.80
C SER A 34 7.29 28.74 -6.46
N THR A 35 7.12 28.37 -5.19
CA THR A 35 6.18 27.33 -4.74
C THR A 35 5.34 27.81 -3.56
N ILE A 36 4.06 27.42 -3.57
CA ILE A 36 3.14 27.60 -2.43
C ILE A 36 2.52 26.28 -2.03
N TYR A 37 2.14 26.17 -0.77
CA TYR A 37 1.23 25.13 -0.30
C TYR A 37 -0.20 25.64 -0.29
N LEU A 38 -1.01 25.21 -1.26
CA LEU A 38 -2.39 25.66 -1.41
C LEU A 38 -3.32 24.88 -0.48
N LYS A 39 -3.79 25.54 0.58
CA LYS A 39 -4.71 24.95 1.56
C LYS A 39 -6.12 24.83 0.99
N ALA A 40 -6.66 25.94 0.50
CA ALA A 40 -8.03 25.99 0.01
C ALA A 40 -8.23 27.09 -1.04
N VAL A 41 -9.24 26.90 -1.87
CA VAL A 41 -9.76 27.92 -2.78
C VAL A 41 -11.21 28.18 -2.41
N TYR A 42 -11.60 29.45 -2.40
CA TYR A 42 -12.95 29.89 -2.08
C TYR A 42 -13.56 30.56 -3.29
N ASN A 43 -14.81 30.22 -3.57
CA ASN A 43 -15.61 30.86 -4.58
C ASN A 43 -16.63 31.78 -3.89
N ASP A 44 -16.24 33.03 -3.71
CA ASP A 44 -17.09 34.07 -3.14
C ASP A 44 -18.10 34.61 -4.18
N ASP A 45 -18.11 34.08 -5.41
CA ASP A 45 -19.19 34.30 -6.39
C ASP A 45 -20.48 33.61 -5.90
N GLY A 46 -21.51 34.41 -5.63
CA GLY A 46 -22.82 33.92 -5.18
C GLY A 46 -23.72 33.36 -6.29
N LYS A 47 -23.26 33.32 -7.55
CA LYS A 47 -24.09 32.91 -8.70
C LYS A 47 -23.49 31.77 -9.52
N ASN A 48 -22.18 31.79 -9.78
CA ASN A 48 -21.56 30.84 -10.70
C ASN A 48 -20.73 29.79 -9.98
N HIS A 49 -20.68 28.58 -10.56
CA HIS A 49 -19.71 27.56 -10.16
C HIS A 49 -18.37 27.83 -10.84
N VAL A 50 -17.28 27.39 -10.21
CA VAL A 50 -15.92 27.60 -10.71
C VAL A 50 -15.16 26.30 -10.68
N SER A 51 -14.55 25.93 -11.80
CA SER A 51 -13.64 24.79 -11.87
C SER A 51 -12.22 25.24 -11.57
N ILE A 52 -11.53 24.56 -10.65
CA ILE A 52 -10.17 24.89 -10.26
C ILE A 52 -9.19 23.96 -10.97
N ASN A 53 -8.14 24.55 -11.53
CA ASN A 53 -7.03 23.87 -12.15
C ASN A 53 -5.73 24.29 -11.45
N VAL A 54 -4.99 23.31 -10.95
CA VAL A 54 -3.68 23.48 -10.29
C VAL A 54 -2.63 22.78 -11.14
N ASP A 55 -1.62 23.53 -11.57
CA ASP A 55 -0.49 23.04 -12.38
C ASP A 55 -0.89 22.27 -13.65
N GLY A 56 -2.05 22.62 -14.24
CA GLY A 56 -2.60 21.99 -15.44
C GLY A 56 -3.59 20.87 -15.16
N THR A 57 -3.70 20.41 -13.91
CA THR A 57 -4.63 19.34 -13.49
C THR A 57 -5.92 19.93 -12.93
N TYR A 58 -7.07 19.45 -13.41
CA TYR A 58 -8.36 19.77 -12.81
C TYR A 58 -8.48 19.11 -11.43
N VAL A 59 -8.77 19.91 -10.40
CA VAL A 59 -8.83 19.43 -9.00
C VAL A 59 -10.24 19.44 -8.41
N GLY A 60 -11.20 20.12 -9.04
CA GLY A 60 -12.60 20.10 -8.60
C GLY A 60 -13.40 21.34 -9.03
N THR A 61 -14.72 21.27 -8.85
CA THR A 61 -15.64 22.39 -9.06
C THR A 61 -16.18 22.87 -7.72
N ILE A 62 -16.11 24.17 -7.49
CA ILE A 62 -16.67 24.85 -6.32
C ILE A 62 -18.03 25.44 -6.70
N SER A 63 -19.07 25.12 -5.93
CA SER A 63 -20.37 25.76 -6.07
C SER A 63 -20.30 27.25 -5.73
N ALA A 64 -21.35 28.01 -6.08
CA ALA A 64 -21.48 29.40 -5.68
C ALA A 64 -21.43 29.53 -4.14
N GLY A 65 -20.61 30.46 -3.62
CA GLY A 65 -20.38 30.66 -2.19
C GLY A 65 -19.65 29.51 -1.47
N GLY A 66 -19.12 28.52 -2.21
CA GLY A 66 -18.48 27.34 -1.64
C GLY A 66 -16.96 27.47 -1.47
N SER A 67 -16.34 26.43 -0.94
CA SER A 67 -14.89 26.28 -0.88
C SER A 67 -14.48 24.85 -1.24
N LEU A 68 -13.21 24.70 -1.63
CA LEU A 68 -12.58 23.41 -1.88
C LEU A 68 -11.24 23.38 -1.17
N ALA A 69 -11.09 22.43 -0.25
CA ALA A 69 -9.80 22.11 0.34
C ALA A 69 -8.97 21.36 -0.70
N ILE A 70 -7.78 21.90 -1.03
CA ILE A 70 -6.87 21.30 -2.01
C ILE A 70 -5.69 20.64 -1.29
N LYS A 71 -5.18 21.28 -0.21
CA LYS A 71 -4.07 20.79 0.63
C LYS A 71 -2.93 20.19 -0.21
N LYS A 72 -2.46 20.96 -1.20
CA LYS A 72 -1.46 20.51 -2.17
C LYS A 72 -0.49 21.62 -2.49
N SER A 73 0.77 21.30 -2.68
CA SER A 73 1.74 22.24 -3.23
C SER A 73 1.46 22.56 -4.70
N CYS A 74 1.78 23.79 -5.08
CA CYS A 74 1.57 24.34 -6.40
C CYS A 74 2.83 25.07 -6.86
N SER A 75 3.29 24.74 -8.06
CA SER A 75 4.61 25.11 -8.60
C SER A 75 4.55 25.91 -9.89
N LYS A 76 3.42 25.92 -10.61
CA LYS A 76 3.22 26.60 -11.90
C LYS A 76 2.12 27.65 -11.83
N PHE A 77 0.89 27.24 -11.52
CA PHE A 77 -0.25 28.16 -11.42
C PHE A 77 -1.47 27.55 -10.73
N VAL A 78 -2.30 28.44 -10.16
CA VAL A 78 -3.68 28.15 -9.76
C VAL A 78 -4.60 28.96 -10.66
N LYS A 79 -5.52 28.29 -11.36
CA LYS A 79 -6.50 28.92 -12.26
C LYS A 79 -7.93 28.56 -11.89
N ALA A 80 -8.81 29.55 -11.94
CA ALA A 80 -10.25 29.41 -11.87
C ALA A 80 -10.84 29.51 -13.28
N VAL A 81 -11.60 28.49 -13.68
CA VAL A 81 -12.29 28.42 -14.97
C VAL A 81 -13.78 28.61 -14.74
N THR A 82 -14.35 29.63 -15.38
CA THR A 82 -15.78 29.94 -15.37
C THR A 82 -16.32 29.94 -16.80
N SER A 83 -17.64 30.05 -16.95
CA SER A 83 -18.28 30.27 -18.26
C SER A 83 -17.83 31.57 -18.95
N GLU A 84 -17.28 32.53 -18.20
CA GLU A 84 -16.85 33.83 -18.71
C GLU A 84 -15.35 33.86 -19.08
N GLY A 85 -14.58 32.83 -18.71
CA GLY A 85 -13.17 32.71 -19.06
C GLY A 85 -12.32 32.04 -17.98
N THR A 86 -11.00 32.09 -18.16
CA THR A 86 -10.02 31.57 -17.20
C THR A 86 -9.33 32.72 -16.47
N LYS A 87 -9.38 32.71 -15.14
CA LYS A 87 -8.71 33.67 -14.26
C LYS A 87 -7.54 32.99 -13.54
N THR A 88 -6.34 33.57 -13.62
CA THR A 88 -5.19 33.13 -12.82
C THR A 88 -5.31 33.69 -11.41
N LEU A 89 -5.31 32.80 -10.41
CA LEU A 89 -5.34 33.14 -8.99
C LEU A 89 -3.93 33.25 -8.39
N TRP A 90 -2.99 32.48 -8.92
CA TRP A 90 -1.57 32.52 -8.55
C TRP A 90 -0.72 31.93 -9.69
N ARG A 91 0.54 32.38 -9.82
CA ARG A 91 1.57 31.77 -10.69
C ARG A 91 2.95 31.83 -10.04
N THR A 92 3.87 31.00 -10.54
CA THR A 92 5.28 31.01 -10.16
C THR A 92 5.86 32.42 -10.18
N GLY A 93 6.54 32.81 -9.10
CA GLY A 93 7.18 34.10 -8.93
C GLY A 93 6.31 35.18 -8.24
N ASP A 94 4.99 34.97 -8.11
CA ASP A 94 4.12 35.93 -7.43
C ASP A 94 4.45 36.06 -5.92
N THR A 95 5.08 35.05 -5.32
CA THR A 95 5.43 35.00 -3.88
C THR A 95 6.87 35.39 -3.57
N SER A 96 7.70 35.73 -4.56
CA SER A 96 9.12 36.09 -4.35
C SER A 96 9.29 37.21 -3.31
N ALA A 97 8.49 38.27 -3.41
CA ALA A 97 8.57 39.40 -2.47
C ALA A 97 8.02 39.09 -1.07
N GLU A 98 7.13 38.09 -0.93
CA GLU A 98 6.61 37.62 0.35
C GLU A 98 7.63 36.71 1.05
N TRP A 99 8.31 35.87 0.26
CA TRP A 99 9.42 35.04 0.69
C TRP A 99 10.60 35.87 1.22
N GLU A 100 11.05 36.87 0.46
CA GLU A 100 12.18 37.74 0.86
C GLU A 100 11.92 38.50 2.18
N LYS A 101 10.67 38.95 2.42
CA LYS A 101 10.30 39.64 3.67
C LYS A 101 10.38 38.75 4.91
N THR A 102 10.12 37.46 4.74
CA THR A 102 10.18 36.47 5.82
C THR A 102 11.59 35.87 5.98
N HIS A 103 12.51 36.20 5.06
CA HIS A 103 13.89 35.72 5.01
C HIS A 103 14.87 36.84 4.65
N PRO A 104 14.96 37.92 5.44
CA PRO A 104 15.91 38.99 5.15
C PRO A 104 17.34 38.46 5.24
N VAL A 105 18.06 38.55 4.13
CA VAL A 105 19.51 38.29 4.09
C VAL A 105 20.19 39.33 4.99
N GLN A 106 20.90 38.90 6.03
CA GLN A 106 21.81 39.80 6.74
C GLN A 106 23.01 40.05 5.84
N ASP A 107 23.11 41.27 5.31
CA ASP A 107 24.26 41.76 4.56
C ASP A 107 25.53 41.69 5.41
N ASN A 108 26.26 40.58 5.28
CA ASN A 108 27.69 40.53 5.52
C ASN A 108 28.38 40.25 4.19
N GLU A 109 28.29 41.21 3.26
CA GLU A 109 29.42 41.68 2.44
C GLU A 109 28.91 42.74 1.45
N LYS A 110 29.58 43.90 1.46
CA LYS A 110 29.38 44.97 0.48
C LYS A 110 29.52 44.38 -0.94
N ARG A 111 28.41 44.28 -1.67
CA ARG A 111 28.45 44.14 -3.13
C ARG A 111 28.52 45.54 -3.73
N GLU A 112 29.63 45.81 -4.42
CA GLU A 112 29.86 47.02 -5.19
C GLU A 112 28.71 47.26 -6.18
N GLU A 113 28.21 48.50 -6.20
CA GLU A 113 27.26 48.99 -7.21
C GLU A 113 27.94 49.11 -8.58
N GLU A 114 27.42 48.42 -9.60
CA GLU A 114 27.50 48.85 -11.01
C GLU A 114 26.30 48.26 -11.81
N PRO A 115 25.83 48.90 -12.89
CA PRO A 115 25.10 50.16 -12.90
C PRO A 115 23.64 49.98 -13.38
N LYS A 116 22.77 50.93 -13.03
CA LYS A 116 21.42 51.10 -13.57
C LYS A 116 21.44 51.16 -15.10
N VAL A 117 20.77 50.22 -15.75
CA VAL A 117 20.28 50.41 -17.13
C VAL A 117 18.80 50.78 -17.03
N GLU A 118 18.49 51.94 -17.62
CA GLU A 118 17.19 52.58 -17.62
C GLU A 118 16.07 51.65 -18.10
N THR A 119 15.01 51.59 -17.29
CA THR A 119 13.68 51.15 -17.70
C THR A 119 13.18 52.00 -18.87
N SER A 120 12.87 51.34 -19.99
CA SER A 120 11.93 51.85 -21.00
C SER A 120 10.59 51.11 -20.90
N PRO A 121 9.46 51.76 -21.21
CA PRO A 121 8.15 51.37 -20.72
C PRO A 121 7.49 50.22 -21.50
N ILE A 122 6.51 49.62 -20.82
CA ILE A 122 5.57 48.58 -21.25
C ILE A 122 5.02 48.83 -22.67
N VAL A 123 5.05 47.80 -23.52
CA VAL A 123 4.11 47.66 -24.63
C VAL A 123 3.28 46.40 -24.40
N ALA A 124 2.03 46.61 -23.99
CA ALA A 124 0.97 45.63 -24.18
C ALA A 124 0.88 45.32 -25.68
N THR A 125 1.11 44.07 -26.07
CA THR A 125 0.78 43.60 -27.42
C THR A 125 -0.23 42.48 -27.31
N ASN A 126 -1.37 42.78 -27.92
CA ASN A 126 -2.49 41.90 -28.16
C ASN A 126 -2.07 40.57 -28.77
N ALA A 127 -2.93 39.57 -28.57
CA ALA A 127 -3.00 38.35 -29.35
C ALA A 127 -2.59 38.57 -30.81
N ALA A 128 -1.43 38.04 -31.16
CA ALA A 128 -1.05 37.73 -32.52
C ALA A 128 -0.23 36.44 -32.44
N GLU A 129 -0.81 35.37 -32.99
CA GLU A 129 -0.14 34.11 -33.27
C GLU A 129 1.18 34.40 -34.00
N SER A 130 2.31 34.35 -33.28
CA SER A 130 3.60 34.31 -33.94
C SER A 130 3.75 32.91 -34.53
N LYS A 131 3.44 32.80 -35.83
CA LYS A 131 4.04 31.77 -36.68
C LYS A 131 5.55 31.90 -36.51
N VAL A 132 6.11 31.03 -35.67
CA VAL A 132 7.52 30.66 -35.77
C VAL A 132 7.64 30.02 -37.14
N GLU A 133 8.17 30.79 -38.09
CA GLU A 133 8.55 30.30 -39.41
C GLU A 133 9.66 29.26 -39.18
N ARG A 134 9.25 28.00 -39.00
CA ARG A 134 10.14 26.86 -38.84
C ARG A 134 10.75 26.61 -40.21
N THR A 135 12.05 26.87 -40.32
CA THR A 135 12.84 26.49 -41.50
C THR A 135 12.86 24.97 -41.60
N ILE A 136 11.90 24.39 -42.32
CA ILE A 136 11.91 22.98 -42.67
C ILE A 136 13.09 22.78 -43.63
N LEU A 137 14.13 22.08 -43.17
CA LEU A 137 15.27 21.66 -43.98
C LEU A 137 14.79 20.61 -45.00
N HIS A 138 14.26 21.05 -46.14
CA HIS A 138 13.85 20.14 -47.20
C HIS A 138 15.06 19.62 -48.00
N GLY A 139 15.21 18.29 -48.04
CA GLY A 139 15.86 17.61 -49.16
C GLY A 139 17.26 17.01 -48.93
N LYS A 140 17.74 16.85 -47.69
CA LYS A 140 18.98 16.06 -47.44
C LYS A 140 18.77 15.05 -46.32
N LYS A 141 19.17 13.81 -46.59
CA LYS A 141 19.23 12.71 -45.62
C LYS A 141 20.02 13.17 -44.39
N VAL A 142 19.35 13.28 -43.24
CA VAL A 142 19.93 13.86 -42.03
C VAL A 142 20.80 12.81 -41.34
N SER A 143 22.04 13.17 -41.01
CA SER A 143 22.93 12.28 -40.25
C SER A 143 22.51 12.22 -38.78
N SER A 144 22.83 11.12 -38.09
CA SER A 144 22.59 10.98 -36.64
C SER A 144 23.20 12.16 -35.86
N ASP A 145 24.36 12.67 -36.26
CA ASP A 145 25.07 13.74 -35.53
C ASP A 145 24.39 15.11 -35.68
N GLN A 146 23.84 15.42 -36.87
CA GLN A 146 23.08 16.66 -37.09
C GLN A 146 21.77 16.66 -36.30
N LEU A 147 21.10 15.51 -36.23
CA LEU A 147 19.89 15.32 -35.44
C LEU A 147 20.19 15.50 -33.94
N MET A 148 21.30 14.94 -33.46
CA MET A 148 21.76 15.13 -32.07
C MET A 148 22.07 16.60 -31.73
N ALA A 149 22.70 17.34 -32.64
CA ALA A 149 23.02 18.75 -32.42
C ALA A 149 21.75 19.61 -32.28
N LEU A 150 20.76 19.40 -33.15
CA LEU A 150 19.46 20.09 -33.09
C LEU A 150 18.68 19.72 -31.82
N PHE A 151 18.73 18.45 -31.41
CA PHE A 151 18.07 18.00 -30.20
C PHE A 151 18.67 18.63 -28.95
N LYS A 152 20.00 18.69 -28.84
CA LYS A 152 20.68 19.35 -27.72
C LYS A 152 20.34 20.84 -27.62
N ASP A 153 20.29 21.56 -28.75
CA ASP A 153 19.87 22.97 -28.77
C ASP A 153 18.42 23.16 -28.31
N GLN A 154 17.52 22.24 -28.67
CA GLN A 154 16.13 22.30 -28.19
C GLN A 154 16.03 21.97 -26.70
N VAL A 155 16.77 20.97 -26.21
CA VAL A 155 16.82 20.60 -24.79
C VAL A 155 17.29 21.78 -23.93
N GLU A 156 18.28 22.55 -24.38
CA GLU A 156 18.75 23.73 -23.65
C GLU A 156 17.76 24.91 -23.65
N LYS A 157 16.75 24.89 -24.51
CA LYS A 157 15.63 25.86 -24.50
C LYS A 157 14.41 25.36 -23.74
N ASP A 158 14.46 24.13 -23.24
CA ASP A 158 13.35 23.48 -22.56
C ASP A 158 13.17 24.01 -21.14
N SER A 159 11.90 24.23 -20.75
CA SER A 159 11.55 24.74 -19.43
C SER A 159 11.85 23.77 -18.29
N PHE A 160 11.98 22.48 -18.58
CA PHE A 160 12.36 21.48 -17.61
C PHE A 160 13.79 21.03 -17.82
N TYR A 161 14.18 20.58 -19.02
CA TYR A 161 15.46 19.87 -19.25
C TYR A 161 16.71 20.76 -19.36
N SER A 162 16.56 22.07 -19.59
CA SER A 162 17.70 22.98 -19.77
C SER A 162 18.65 23.02 -18.56
N SER A 163 19.93 23.27 -18.83
CA SER A 163 20.95 23.41 -17.78
C SER A 163 20.70 24.64 -16.91
N THR A 164 20.18 25.72 -17.49
CA THR A 164 19.82 26.94 -16.74
C THR A 164 18.72 26.69 -15.71
N PHE A 165 17.75 25.82 -16.03
CA PHE A 165 16.70 25.47 -15.08
C PHE A 165 17.18 24.55 -13.95
N VAL A 166 18.13 23.62 -14.22
CA VAL A 166 18.82 22.86 -13.15
C VAL A 166 19.46 23.82 -12.16
N GLN A 167 20.18 24.82 -12.68
CA GLN A 167 20.85 25.81 -11.85
C GLN A 167 19.85 26.64 -11.02
N ALA A 168 18.70 27.00 -11.59
CA ALA A 168 17.67 27.74 -10.85
C ALA A 168 17.10 26.94 -9.65
N ILE A 169 16.87 25.64 -9.82
CA ILE A 169 16.45 24.75 -8.70
C ILE A 169 17.57 24.66 -7.67
N LYS A 170 18.81 24.51 -8.13
CA LYS A 170 19.99 24.47 -7.26
C LYS A 170 20.05 25.71 -6.37
N ASP A 171 19.99 26.90 -6.99
CA ASP A 171 20.06 28.18 -6.30
C ASP A 171 18.90 28.35 -5.30
N GLU A 172 17.70 27.86 -5.63
CA GLU A 172 16.52 27.88 -4.76
C GLU A 172 16.72 27.00 -3.51
N ILE A 173 17.29 25.80 -3.67
CA ILE A 173 17.54 24.88 -2.55
C ILE A 173 18.74 25.34 -1.71
N ASP A 174 19.79 25.86 -2.33
CA ASP A 174 20.96 26.44 -1.64
C ASP A 174 20.51 27.57 -0.68
N LYS A 175 19.51 28.38 -1.06
CA LYS A 175 18.93 29.39 -0.17
C LYS A 175 18.31 28.77 1.08
N HIS A 176 17.53 27.69 0.95
CA HIS A 176 16.94 26.99 2.11
C HIS A 176 18.01 26.45 3.05
N ILE A 177 19.14 25.95 2.53
CA ILE A 177 20.26 25.48 3.36
C ILE A 177 20.90 26.63 4.12
N VAL A 178 21.16 27.76 3.45
CA VAL A 178 21.70 28.96 4.10
C VAL A 178 20.77 29.44 5.22
N PHE A 179 19.46 29.52 4.96
CA PHE A 179 18.49 29.93 5.96
C PHE A 179 18.35 28.92 7.10
N LEU A 180 18.36 27.62 6.81
CA LEU A 180 18.32 26.57 7.82
C LEU A 180 19.52 26.66 8.77
N ASN A 181 20.72 26.83 8.23
CA ASN A 181 21.94 26.98 9.02
C ASN A 181 21.87 28.23 9.91
N ASN A 182 21.44 29.38 9.36
CA ASN A 182 21.24 30.61 10.12
C ASN A 182 20.14 30.47 11.19
N TYR A 183 19.09 29.69 10.93
CA TYR A 183 17.99 29.44 11.87
C TYR A 183 18.48 28.62 13.08
N VAL A 184 19.30 27.59 12.82
CA VAL A 184 19.92 26.76 13.86
C VAL A 184 20.93 27.54 14.70
N GLU A 185 21.72 28.43 14.08
CA GLU A 185 22.67 29.30 14.79
C GLU A 185 21.99 30.24 15.80
N ASN A 186 20.71 30.57 15.61
CA ASN A 186 19.93 31.40 16.52
C ASN A 186 19.26 30.64 17.69
N ASN A 187 19.71 29.42 18.00
CA ASN A 187 19.15 28.51 19.01
C ASN A 187 17.70 28.04 18.75
N GLU A 188 17.22 28.12 17.51
CA GLU A 188 15.93 27.57 17.11
C GLU A 188 16.10 26.14 16.57
N LYS A 189 15.04 25.31 16.66
CA LYS A 189 15.17 23.89 16.29
C LYS A 189 15.12 23.73 14.77
N ARG A 190 16.05 22.96 14.21
CA ARG A 190 16.11 22.57 12.79
C ARG A 190 14.75 22.08 12.25
N GLU A 191 14.08 21.23 13.01
CA GLU A 191 12.76 20.68 12.65
C GLU A 191 11.66 21.73 12.60
N GLU A 192 11.74 22.82 13.38
CA GLU A 192 10.75 23.90 13.31
C GLU A 192 10.85 24.65 11.98
N TYR A 193 12.05 24.87 11.45
CA TYR A 193 12.23 25.43 10.10
C TYR A 193 11.70 24.48 9.02
N ILE A 194 12.06 23.19 9.12
CA ILE A 194 11.61 22.15 8.17
C ILE A 194 10.08 22.09 8.13
N GLN A 195 9.41 22.10 9.28
CA GLN A 195 7.95 22.06 9.37
C GLN A 195 7.30 23.36 8.91
N LYS A 196 7.84 24.51 9.33
CA LYS A 196 7.27 25.83 9.00
C LYS A 196 7.25 26.08 7.49
N TYR A 197 8.28 25.63 6.78
CA TYR A 197 8.42 25.84 5.35
C TYR A 197 8.12 24.58 4.51
N GLN A 198 7.66 23.50 5.16
CA GLN A 198 7.24 22.26 4.50
C GLN A 198 8.30 21.73 3.54
N LEU A 199 9.56 21.69 4.00
CA LEU A 199 10.69 21.34 3.14
C LEU A 199 10.63 19.89 2.65
N ARG A 200 9.98 18.99 3.41
CA ARG A 200 9.78 17.59 3.02
C ARG A 200 8.86 17.52 1.81
N GLU A 201 7.70 18.16 1.90
CA GLU A 201 6.71 18.24 0.84
C GLU A 201 7.28 18.95 -0.40
N TYR A 202 7.98 20.07 -0.21
CA TYR A 202 8.65 20.79 -1.28
C TYR A 202 9.63 19.90 -2.07
N LEU A 203 10.48 19.11 -1.38
CA LEU A 203 11.43 18.21 -2.04
C LEU A 203 10.73 17.00 -2.69
N ASP A 204 9.64 16.50 -2.11
CA ASP A 204 8.82 15.44 -2.70
C ASP A 204 8.14 15.91 -3.99
N ASP A 205 7.69 17.16 -4.05
CA ASP A 205 7.09 17.74 -5.26
C ASP A 205 8.12 17.91 -6.38
N LYS A 206 9.34 18.37 -6.06
CA LYS A 206 10.42 18.43 -7.05
C LYS A 206 10.75 17.03 -7.59
N GLN A 207 10.73 16.00 -6.73
CA GLN A 207 10.90 14.61 -7.16
C GLN A 207 9.76 14.14 -8.08
N ALA A 208 8.51 14.48 -7.76
CA ALA A 208 7.36 14.12 -8.58
C ALA A 208 7.43 14.74 -9.98
N ILE A 209 7.90 16.00 -10.09
CA ILE A 209 8.12 16.66 -11.39
C ILE A 209 9.20 15.92 -12.18
N ILE A 210 10.28 15.47 -11.54
CA ILE A 210 11.34 14.68 -12.19
C ILE A 210 10.76 13.37 -12.76
N VAL A 211 10.03 12.62 -11.94
CA VAL A 211 9.41 11.33 -12.35
C VAL A 211 8.39 11.53 -13.48
N GLN A 212 7.60 12.61 -13.44
CA GLN A 212 6.66 12.93 -14.52
C GLN A 212 7.40 13.15 -15.85
N ASN A 213 8.51 13.89 -15.82
CA ASN A 213 9.30 14.15 -17.01
C ASN A 213 10.03 12.90 -17.50
N GLU A 214 10.50 12.05 -16.58
CA GLU A 214 11.09 10.72 -16.88
C GLU A 214 10.13 9.84 -17.66
N ASN A 215 8.89 9.72 -17.20
CA ASN A 215 7.84 8.99 -17.89
C ASN A 215 7.44 9.61 -19.24
N SER A 216 7.78 10.88 -19.47
CA SER A 216 7.43 11.62 -20.69
C SER A 216 8.52 11.61 -21.77
N ILE A 217 9.69 11.01 -21.52
CA ILE A 217 10.85 10.97 -22.44
C ILE A 217 10.45 10.52 -23.85
N ASP A 218 9.70 9.42 -23.96
CA ASP A 218 9.31 8.83 -25.24
C ASP A 218 8.42 9.78 -26.05
N SER A 219 7.49 10.45 -25.35
CA SER A 219 6.60 11.44 -25.93
C SER A 219 7.36 12.70 -26.37
N TYR A 220 8.32 13.15 -25.55
CA TYR A 220 9.18 14.28 -25.87
C TYR A 220 9.99 14.05 -27.15
N ILE A 221 10.65 12.89 -27.24
CA ILE A 221 11.41 12.47 -28.42
C ILE A 221 10.48 12.34 -29.64
N GLY A 222 9.31 11.72 -29.47
CA GLY A 222 8.32 11.59 -30.55
C GLY A 222 7.86 12.93 -31.10
N ASN A 223 7.55 13.89 -30.21
CA ASN A 223 7.13 15.24 -30.58
C ASN A 223 8.26 16.03 -31.27
N PHE A 224 9.50 15.89 -30.79
CA PHE A 224 10.68 16.48 -31.42
C PHE A 224 10.84 15.99 -32.85
N VAL A 225 10.81 14.66 -33.04
CA VAL A 225 11.00 14.03 -34.35
C VAL A 225 9.89 14.46 -35.32
N ALA A 226 8.63 14.38 -34.89
CA ALA A 226 7.47 14.74 -35.71
C ALA A 226 7.42 16.24 -36.06
N SER A 227 7.95 17.11 -35.19
CA SER A 227 7.93 18.56 -35.40
C SER A 227 9.04 19.09 -36.31
N ASN A 228 10.11 18.31 -36.50
CA ASN A 228 11.34 18.77 -37.17
C ASN A 228 11.71 17.95 -38.40
N PHE A 229 11.19 16.73 -38.58
CA PHE A 229 11.62 15.82 -39.66
C PHE A 229 10.45 15.05 -40.29
N ASN A 230 10.57 14.72 -41.58
CA ASN A 230 9.68 13.76 -42.23
C ASN A 230 10.16 12.32 -42.00
N SER A 231 9.23 11.36 -41.95
CA SER A 231 9.54 9.93 -41.75
C SER A 231 10.54 9.35 -42.76
N ASN A 232 10.60 9.91 -43.98
CA ASN A 232 11.49 9.46 -45.06
C ASN A 232 12.91 10.04 -44.99
N GLU A 233 13.16 11.00 -44.09
CA GLU A 233 14.43 11.74 -43.97
C GLU A 233 15.28 11.29 -42.77
N LEU A 234 14.74 10.39 -41.93
CA LEU A 234 15.33 9.93 -40.68
C LEU A 234 16.34 8.78 -40.88
N PRO A 235 17.42 8.73 -40.07
CA PRO A 235 18.29 7.55 -39.97
C PRO A 235 17.53 6.34 -39.37
N ASN A 236 18.19 5.19 -39.22
CA ASN A 236 17.55 4.01 -38.62
C ASN A 236 17.03 4.37 -37.21
N ARG A 237 15.75 4.10 -36.96
CA ARG A 237 15.04 4.41 -35.70
C ARG A 237 15.80 3.99 -34.46
N SER A 238 16.34 2.77 -34.48
CA SER A 238 17.13 2.22 -33.37
C SER A 238 18.44 2.96 -33.10
N GLU A 239 18.99 3.67 -34.07
CA GLU A 239 20.31 4.30 -33.98
C GLU A 239 20.27 5.70 -33.34
N TYR A 240 19.20 6.46 -33.59
CA TYR A 240 19.06 7.82 -33.04
C TYR A 240 18.21 7.86 -31.78
N GLU A 241 17.13 7.07 -31.64
CA GLU A 241 16.23 7.15 -30.48
C GLU A 241 16.97 6.87 -29.16
N THR A 242 17.86 5.88 -29.13
CA THR A 242 18.68 5.59 -27.94
C THR A 242 19.60 6.75 -27.59
N LYS A 243 20.22 7.41 -28.59
CA LYS A 243 21.12 8.54 -28.32
C LYS A 243 20.36 9.77 -27.78
N LEU A 244 19.15 10.03 -28.28
CA LEU A 244 18.30 11.10 -27.76
C LEU A 244 17.81 10.82 -26.35
N ARG A 245 17.38 9.58 -26.09
CA ARG A 245 16.98 9.10 -24.77
C ARG A 245 18.07 9.33 -23.74
N ASN A 246 19.31 8.91 -24.05
CA ASN A 246 20.44 9.07 -23.15
C ASN A 246 20.68 10.54 -22.73
N VAL A 247 20.46 11.52 -23.62
CA VAL A 247 20.62 12.95 -23.28
C VAL A 247 19.58 13.40 -22.25
N LEU A 248 18.33 12.96 -22.38
CA LEU A 248 17.28 13.30 -21.42
C LEU A 248 17.47 12.54 -20.09
N GLU A 249 17.88 11.27 -20.14
CA GLU A 249 18.18 10.47 -18.96
C GLU A 249 19.36 11.03 -18.16
N GLU A 250 20.42 11.52 -18.82
CA GLU A 250 21.54 12.23 -18.18
C GLU A 250 21.05 13.47 -17.43
N LYS A 251 20.17 14.26 -18.05
CA LYS A 251 19.55 15.43 -17.43
C LYS A 251 18.63 15.07 -16.26
N ILE A 252 17.98 13.93 -16.29
CA ILE A 252 17.15 13.46 -15.17
C ILE A 252 18.03 12.96 -14.03
N ALA A 253 19.08 12.20 -14.32
CA ALA A 253 20.04 11.74 -13.34
C ALA A 253 20.71 12.91 -12.60
N GLU A 254 21.15 13.95 -13.34
CA GLU A 254 21.71 15.18 -12.77
C GLU A 254 20.77 15.83 -11.73
N ARG A 255 19.44 15.80 -11.98
CA ARG A 255 18.44 16.36 -11.05
C ARG A 255 18.17 15.45 -9.85
N LYS A 256 18.13 14.13 -10.06
CA LYS A 256 17.95 13.15 -8.96
C LYS A 256 19.13 13.24 -7.99
N ASP A 257 20.35 13.23 -8.51
CA ASP A 257 21.57 13.35 -7.71
C ASP A 257 21.60 14.66 -6.91
N LEU A 258 21.22 15.77 -7.54
CA LEU A 258 21.13 17.08 -6.88
C LEU A 258 20.09 17.07 -5.74
N LEU A 259 18.90 16.53 -5.98
CA LEU A 259 17.85 16.47 -4.96
C LEU A 259 18.22 15.54 -3.79
N ASP A 260 18.85 14.40 -4.08
CA ASP A 260 19.30 13.44 -3.07
C ASP A 260 20.40 14.04 -2.19
N ASN A 261 21.37 14.75 -2.78
CA ASN A 261 22.38 15.47 -2.01
C ASN A 261 21.75 16.48 -1.04
N TYR A 262 20.71 17.20 -1.49
CA TYR A 262 20.02 18.17 -0.64
C TYR A 262 19.13 17.57 0.43
N ARG A 263 18.49 16.43 0.17
CA ARG A 263 17.79 15.68 1.23
C ARG A 263 18.75 15.31 2.35
N ASN A 264 19.94 14.81 1.99
CA ASN A 264 20.98 14.49 2.97
C ASN A 264 21.45 15.72 3.75
N GLU A 265 21.63 16.86 3.07
CA GLU A 265 22.11 18.11 3.69
C GLU A 265 21.05 18.79 4.56
N ILE A 266 19.77 18.77 4.18
CA ILE A 266 18.67 19.40 4.93
C ILE A 266 18.23 18.52 6.11
N PHE A 267 18.17 17.20 5.96
CA PHE A 267 17.65 16.28 6.98
C PHE A 267 18.74 15.59 7.81
N ASP A 268 20.02 15.87 7.55
CA ASP A 268 21.16 15.31 8.29
C ASP A 268 21.20 13.78 8.28
N GLU A 269 20.87 13.14 7.15
CA GLU A 269 20.94 11.69 6.96
C GLU A 269 22.40 11.17 6.81
N SER A 270 23.38 11.96 7.23
CA SER A 270 24.80 11.80 6.91
C SER A 270 25.55 10.82 7.83
N LEU A 271 25.37 9.52 7.58
CA LEU A 271 26.45 8.55 7.87
C LEU A 271 26.50 7.34 6.92
N SER A 272 25.53 7.16 6.02
CA SER A 272 25.56 6.04 5.04
C SER A 272 25.96 6.47 3.62
N ALA A 273 25.65 7.69 3.19
CA ALA A 273 25.80 8.11 1.80
C ALA A 273 27.23 8.59 1.41
N GLY A 274 27.99 9.17 2.35
CA GLY A 274 29.35 9.68 2.06
C GLY A 274 30.39 8.61 1.73
N LEU A 275 30.16 7.35 2.11
CA LEU A 275 31.09 6.25 1.85
C LEU A 275 30.96 5.68 0.43
N SER A 276 29.79 5.79 -0.22
CA SER A 276 29.55 5.21 -1.55
C SER A 276 30.08 6.10 -2.67
N GLN A 277 29.93 7.42 -2.57
CA GLN A 277 30.39 8.37 -3.61
C GLN A 277 31.92 8.45 -3.72
N HIS A 278 32.67 8.29 -2.62
CA HIS A 278 34.13 8.39 -2.67
C HIS A 278 34.83 7.10 -3.18
N LEU A 279 34.09 5.99 -3.29
CA LEU A 279 34.60 4.72 -3.82
C LEU A 279 34.62 4.66 -5.36
N PHE A 280 33.83 5.51 -6.04
CA PHE A 280 33.68 5.48 -7.50
C PHE A 280 34.32 6.66 -8.27
N SER A 281 35.08 7.55 -7.61
CA SER A 281 35.88 8.55 -8.32
C SER A 281 37.22 7.97 -8.81
N GLY A 282 37.55 8.23 -10.08
CA GLY A 282 38.66 7.62 -10.84
C GLY A 282 40.10 7.80 -10.30
N LYS A 283 40.27 8.37 -9.10
CA LYS A 283 41.56 8.41 -8.38
C LYS A 283 41.79 7.21 -7.45
N SER A 284 40.79 6.32 -7.25
CA SER A 284 40.82 5.25 -6.23
C SER A 284 41.52 3.93 -6.65
N ILE A 285 41.96 3.77 -7.90
CA ILE A 285 42.55 2.50 -8.37
C ILE A 285 43.79 2.12 -7.53
N ALA A 286 44.69 3.07 -7.25
CA ALA A 286 45.89 2.81 -6.46
C ALA A 286 45.59 2.40 -5.01
N ILE A 287 44.63 3.07 -4.37
CA ILE A 287 44.23 2.82 -2.98
C ILE A 287 43.50 1.47 -2.86
N ASN A 288 42.63 1.15 -3.82
CA ASN A 288 41.93 -0.14 -3.86
C ASN A 288 42.89 -1.31 -4.06
N THR A 289 43.95 -1.20 -4.87
CA THR A 289 44.97 -2.28 -4.95
C THR A 289 45.67 -2.51 -3.61
N VAL A 290 46.04 -1.45 -2.89
CA VAL A 290 46.71 -1.57 -1.59
C VAL A 290 45.76 -2.16 -0.55
N LEU A 291 44.49 -1.74 -0.54
CA LEU A 291 43.47 -2.26 0.37
C LEU A 291 43.17 -3.74 0.09
N THR A 292 43.12 -4.15 -1.18
CA THR A 292 42.88 -5.54 -1.57
C THR A 292 44.06 -6.43 -1.17
N ILE A 293 45.30 -5.96 -1.33
CA ILE A 293 46.50 -6.68 -0.87
C ILE A 293 46.51 -6.79 0.67
N LEU A 294 46.08 -5.74 1.39
CA LEU A 294 45.97 -5.75 2.84
C LEU A 294 44.90 -6.75 3.32
N ILE A 295 43.74 -6.79 2.66
CA ILE A 295 42.65 -7.73 2.98
C ILE A 295 43.09 -9.18 2.71
N ILE A 296 43.78 -9.44 1.60
CA ILE A 296 44.34 -10.76 1.30
C ILE A 296 45.39 -11.17 2.34
N ALA A 297 46.25 -10.24 2.77
CA ALA A 297 47.24 -10.51 3.81
C ALA A 297 46.58 -10.82 5.17
N ILE A 298 45.50 -10.13 5.52
CA ILE A 298 44.71 -10.39 6.74
C ILE A 298 44.04 -11.77 6.66
N ILE A 299 43.46 -12.12 5.52
CA ILE A 299 42.82 -13.44 5.32
C ILE A 299 43.85 -14.56 5.44
N VAL A 300 45.03 -14.41 4.81
CA VAL A 300 46.13 -15.39 4.93
C VAL A 300 46.63 -15.50 6.37
N PHE A 301 46.76 -14.38 7.08
CA PHE A 301 47.15 -14.37 8.49
C PHE A 301 46.13 -15.06 9.40
N VAL A 302 44.83 -14.83 9.19
CA VAL A 302 43.74 -15.50 9.89
C VAL A 302 43.73 -17.01 9.59
N PHE A 303 43.97 -17.40 8.33
CA PHE A 303 44.06 -18.82 7.95
C PHE A 303 45.24 -19.53 8.65
N ILE A 304 46.42 -18.88 8.71
CA ILE A 304 47.58 -19.41 9.43
C ILE A 304 47.30 -19.52 10.94
N MET A 305 46.58 -18.55 11.52
CA MET A 305 46.17 -18.58 12.93
C MET A 305 45.18 -19.72 13.22
N ILE A 306 44.22 -19.99 12.33
CA ILE A 306 43.24 -21.09 12.48
C ILE A 306 43.94 -22.46 12.40
N ILE A 307 44.87 -22.64 11.45
CA ILE A 307 45.66 -23.88 11.32
C ILE A 307 46.52 -24.10 12.58
N LYS A 308 47.17 -23.05 13.12
CA LYS A 308 47.94 -23.15 14.38
C LYS A 308 47.06 -23.39 15.62
N ARG A 309 45.81 -22.92 15.62
CA ARG A 309 44.88 -23.06 16.75
C ARG A 309 44.24 -24.45 16.81
N ASN A 310 44.01 -25.09 15.66
CA ASN A 310 43.48 -26.46 15.59
C ASN A 310 44.52 -27.54 15.97
N ALA A 311 45.82 -27.25 15.82
CA ALA A 311 46.88 -28.15 16.27
C ALA A 311 47.08 -28.20 17.80
N ARG A 312 46.49 -27.26 18.57
CA ARG A 312 46.76 -27.10 20.02
C ARG A 312 45.61 -27.42 20.96
N LYS A 313 44.46 -27.89 20.50
CA LYS A 313 43.32 -28.22 21.39
C LYS A 313 43.01 -29.72 21.43
N LYS A 314 43.88 -30.46 22.13
CA LYS A 314 43.48 -31.65 22.90
C LYS A 314 43.87 -31.42 24.35
N LYS A 315 42.94 -30.87 25.13
CA LYS A 315 42.81 -31.07 26.58
C LYS A 315 41.52 -30.40 27.04
N GLU A 316 40.55 -31.23 27.42
CA GLU A 316 39.34 -30.81 28.11
C GLU A 316 39.71 -30.23 29.48
N THR A 317 39.04 -29.15 29.88
CA THR A 317 39.00 -28.73 31.29
C THR A 317 37.62 -28.16 31.60
N VAL A 318 37.03 -28.76 32.63
CA VAL A 318 35.76 -28.43 33.27
C VAL A 318 35.82 -27.02 33.88
N ILE A 319 34.74 -26.23 33.76
CA ILE A 319 34.57 -24.96 34.48
C ILE A 319 33.26 -25.00 35.29
N PRO A 320 33.27 -24.63 36.60
CA PRO A 320 32.09 -24.57 37.47
C PRO A 320 31.31 -23.23 37.33
N PRO A 321 30.07 -23.12 37.84
CA PRO A 321 29.19 -21.99 37.53
C PRO A 321 29.53 -20.76 38.39
N SER A 322 29.62 -19.59 37.76
CA SER A 322 29.72 -18.30 38.46
C SER A 322 28.38 -17.55 38.47
N LYS A 323 28.14 -16.92 39.61
CA LYS A 323 26.90 -16.30 40.13
C LYS A 323 26.31 -15.20 39.25
N SER A 324 24.98 -15.14 39.25
CA SER A 324 24.15 -14.05 38.73
C SER A 324 24.22 -12.81 39.61
N THR A 325 24.58 -11.67 39.01
CA THR A 325 24.31 -10.33 39.54
C THR A 325 22.95 -9.89 39.02
N GLN A 326 22.00 -9.65 39.92
CA GLN A 326 20.68 -9.09 39.60
C GLN A 326 20.84 -7.60 39.25
N ASN A 327 20.47 -7.24 38.02
CA ASN A 327 20.02 -5.90 37.67
C ASN A 327 18.67 -6.06 36.96
N GLY A 328 17.66 -5.30 37.40
CA GLY A 328 16.29 -5.38 36.90
C GLY A 328 16.15 -4.81 35.50
N SER A 329 16.29 -5.65 34.48
CA SER A 329 15.59 -5.53 33.21
C SER A 329 14.49 -6.59 33.19
N THR A 330 13.29 -6.23 32.77
CA THR A 330 12.20 -7.18 32.52
C THR A 330 12.53 -8.00 31.28
N ASP A 331 13.40 -9.00 31.44
CA ASP A 331 13.80 -9.92 30.39
C ASP A 331 12.59 -10.74 29.92
N ILE A 332 12.36 -10.72 28.61
CA ILE A 332 11.42 -11.62 27.95
C ILE A 332 12.06 -13.01 27.94
N VAL A 333 11.72 -13.83 28.92
CA VAL A 333 12.00 -15.27 28.89
C VAL A 333 10.69 -16.02 28.93
N VAL A 334 10.23 -16.49 27.77
CA VAL A 334 9.11 -17.44 27.68
C VAL A 334 9.60 -18.80 28.19
N ARG A 335 9.55 -19.02 29.51
CA ARG A 335 9.80 -20.34 30.09
C ARG A 335 8.62 -21.25 29.83
N ARG A 336 8.68 -22.06 28.76
CA ARG A 336 7.77 -23.18 28.54
C ARG A 336 8.06 -24.26 29.59
N LYS A 337 7.20 -24.42 30.60
CA LYS A 337 7.20 -25.63 31.45
C LYS A 337 6.75 -26.81 30.59
N THR A 338 7.73 -27.57 30.12
CA THR A 338 7.60 -28.87 29.45
C THR A 338 7.08 -29.94 30.40
N ILE A 339 5.79 -30.29 30.32
CA ILE A 339 5.29 -31.63 30.70
C ILE A 339 4.00 -32.00 29.91
N SER A 340 3.91 -31.65 28.63
CA SER A 340 2.89 -32.26 27.74
C SER A 340 3.64 -33.08 26.71
N ILE A 341 3.30 -34.36 26.60
CA ILE A 341 3.73 -35.28 25.54
C ILE A 341 3.84 -34.49 24.24
N LEU A 342 5.07 -34.29 23.72
CA LEU A 342 5.29 -33.55 22.48
C LEU A 342 4.50 -34.27 21.38
N LYS A 343 3.50 -33.58 20.82
CA LYS A 343 2.66 -34.12 19.75
C LYS A 343 3.46 -34.19 18.44
N LYS A 344 2.99 -34.99 17.47
CA LYS A 344 3.67 -35.12 16.16
C LYS A 344 3.79 -33.73 15.51
N GLN A 345 4.99 -33.40 15.10
CA GLN A 345 5.28 -32.24 14.26
C GLN A 345 5.27 -32.71 12.80
N SER A 346 4.28 -32.26 12.02
CA SER A 346 4.05 -32.75 10.66
C SER A 346 3.34 -31.70 9.80
N LEU A 347 3.64 -31.74 8.50
CA LEU A 347 2.99 -30.96 7.44
C LEU A 347 2.45 -31.86 6.31
N GLU A 348 2.35 -33.17 6.51
CA GLU A 348 1.88 -34.14 5.48
C GLU A 348 0.49 -33.77 4.92
N ASP A 349 -0.42 -33.29 5.77
CA ASP A 349 -1.78 -32.82 5.42
C ASP A 349 -1.83 -31.44 4.75
N VAL A 350 -0.68 -30.76 4.65
CA VAL A 350 -0.55 -29.40 4.11
C VAL A 350 0.02 -29.39 2.69
N GLN A 351 1.05 -30.20 2.40
CA GLN A 351 1.85 -30.10 1.17
C GLN A 351 1.06 -30.32 -0.14
N HIS A 352 -0.06 -31.04 -0.08
CA HIS A 352 -0.92 -31.36 -1.24
C HIS A 352 -2.36 -30.88 -1.06
N ASN A 353 -2.56 -29.89 -0.20
CA ASN A 353 -3.89 -29.41 0.16
C ASN A 353 -4.17 -28.06 -0.51
N ASN A 354 -5.20 -28.02 -1.37
CA ASN A 354 -5.58 -26.84 -2.16
C ASN A 354 -6.07 -25.64 -1.30
N VAL A 355 -6.31 -25.87 -0.01
CA VAL A 355 -6.65 -24.83 0.99
C VAL A 355 -5.42 -23.99 1.36
N TYR A 356 -4.21 -24.49 1.07
CA TYR A 356 -2.95 -23.82 1.38
C TYR A 356 -2.28 -23.30 0.12
N LEU A 357 -1.89 -22.02 0.14
CA LEU A 357 -1.06 -21.41 -0.89
C LEU A 357 0.41 -21.70 -0.58
N PRO A 358 1.12 -22.48 -1.42
CA PRO A 358 2.56 -22.64 -1.28
C PRO A 358 3.29 -21.41 -1.83
N ILE A 359 4.21 -20.85 -1.03
CA ILE A 359 5.15 -19.81 -1.43
C ILE A 359 6.56 -20.38 -1.32
N ASP A 360 7.27 -20.52 -2.44
CA ASP A 360 8.70 -20.86 -2.40
C ASP A 360 9.49 -19.61 -2.00
N CYS A 361 10.28 -19.72 -0.93
CA CYS A 361 10.99 -18.56 -0.43
C CYS A 361 12.11 -18.11 -1.35
N ALA A 362 12.62 -19.01 -2.19
CA ALA A 362 13.59 -18.66 -3.22
C ALA A 362 13.03 -17.64 -4.23
N ASP A 363 11.70 -17.54 -4.38
CA ASP A 363 11.05 -16.58 -5.28
C ASP A 363 11.21 -15.12 -4.81
N PHE A 364 11.50 -14.90 -3.53
CA PHE A 364 11.67 -13.55 -2.97
C PHE A 364 12.98 -13.36 -2.21
N CYS A 365 13.64 -14.41 -1.72
CA CYS A 365 14.95 -14.35 -1.08
C CYS A 365 15.71 -15.66 -1.30
N SER A 366 16.80 -15.61 -2.07
CA SER A 366 17.58 -16.79 -2.44
C SER A 366 18.30 -17.49 -1.27
N ASP A 367 18.54 -16.77 -0.17
CA ASP A 367 19.26 -17.26 1.01
C ASP A 367 18.35 -17.37 2.25
N SER A 368 17.06 -17.63 2.06
CA SER A 368 16.16 -17.88 3.19
C SER A 368 16.40 -19.25 3.81
N ALA A 369 16.47 -19.31 5.15
CA ALA A 369 16.48 -20.59 5.88
C ALA A 369 15.10 -21.26 5.91
N VAL A 370 14.04 -20.54 5.55
CA VAL A 370 12.73 -21.13 5.29
C VAL A 370 12.67 -21.43 3.81
N ARG A 371 12.47 -22.70 3.43
CA ARG A 371 12.38 -23.12 2.03
C ARG A 371 11.00 -22.79 1.45
N ARG A 372 9.95 -23.04 2.22
CA ARG A 372 8.57 -22.88 1.75
C ARG A 372 7.62 -22.53 2.88
N ILE A 373 6.72 -21.61 2.59
CA ILE A 373 5.64 -21.20 3.49
C ILE A 373 4.31 -21.64 2.89
N TYR A 374 3.46 -22.28 3.67
CA TYR A 374 2.12 -22.71 3.29
C TYR A 374 1.07 -21.85 4.00
N LEU A 375 0.45 -20.92 3.28
CA LEU A 375 -0.53 -19.98 3.84
C LEU A 375 -1.93 -20.55 3.70
N LYS A 376 -2.62 -20.81 4.81
CA LYS A 376 -4.01 -21.26 4.79
C LYS A 376 -4.93 -20.14 4.29
N ASN A 377 -5.87 -20.46 3.41
CA ASN A 377 -6.83 -19.49 2.88
C ASN A 377 -7.59 -18.69 3.96
N THR A 378 -8.00 -19.32 5.07
CA THR A 378 -8.66 -18.66 6.20
C THR A 378 -7.74 -17.65 6.88
N CYS A 379 -6.45 -17.98 7.01
CA CYS A 379 -5.46 -17.07 7.58
C CYS A 379 -5.28 -15.82 6.71
N ILE A 380 -5.27 -15.97 5.38
CA ILE A 380 -5.18 -14.84 4.43
C ILE A 380 -6.39 -13.92 4.60
N LYS A 381 -7.60 -14.48 4.65
CA LYS A 381 -8.85 -13.73 4.85
C LYS A 381 -8.87 -13.01 6.19
N ASP A 382 -8.44 -13.67 7.26
CA ASP A 382 -8.40 -13.07 8.58
C ASP A 382 -7.40 -11.91 8.66
N ILE A 383 -6.26 -11.99 7.96
CA ILE A 383 -5.29 -10.88 7.83
C ILE A 383 -5.89 -9.74 6.99
N TYR A 384 -6.51 -10.05 5.85
CA TYR A 384 -7.16 -9.04 5.01
C TYR A 384 -8.24 -8.27 5.78
N ASN A 385 -9.09 -9.00 6.50
CA ASN A 385 -10.17 -8.43 7.31
C ASN A 385 -9.67 -7.64 8.52
N LEU A 386 -8.45 -7.89 9.01
CA LEU A 386 -7.84 -7.06 10.05
C LEU A 386 -7.65 -5.63 9.51
N TYR A 387 -6.97 -5.50 8.36
CA TYR A 387 -6.61 -4.21 7.79
C TYR A 387 -7.75 -3.51 7.04
N ALA A 388 -8.74 -4.26 6.55
CA ALA A 388 -9.95 -3.68 5.99
C ALA A 388 -10.76 -2.87 7.02
N GLU A 389 -10.69 -3.22 8.31
CA GLU A 389 -11.28 -2.41 9.37
C GLU A 389 -10.50 -1.10 9.60
N ASP A 390 -9.17 -1.13 9.54
CA ASP A 390 -8.33 0.06 9.69
C ASP A 390 -8.57 1.08 8.57
N LEU A 391 -8.79 0.60 7.35
CA LEU A 391 -9.13 1.43 6.18
C LEU A 391 -10.51 2.10 6.29
N LYS A 392 -11.39 1.67 7.21
CA LYS A 392 -12.67 2.37 7.46
C LYS A 392 -12.47 3.68 8.22
N ASN A 393 -11.29 3.94 8.78
CA ASN A 393 -10.95 5.20 9.44
C ASN A 393 -9.88 5.97 8.63
N PRO A 394 -10.28 6.70 7.56
CA PRO A 394 -9.37 7.22 6.55
C PRO A 394 -8.49 8.40 7.01
N GLU A 395 -8.74 9.01 8.18
CA GLU A 395 -7.97 10.19 8.59
C GLU A 395 -6.62 9.85 9.22
N ASN A 396 -6.45 8.65 9.80
CA ASN A 396 -5.16 8.18 10.32
C ASN A 396 -5.22 6.66 10.60
N PRO A 397 -4.97 5.77 9.62
CA PRO A 397 -4.90 4.35 9.90
C PRO A 397 -3.66 4.09 10.75
N ASN A 398 -3.87 3.61 11.98
CA ASN A 398 -2.76 3.24 12.84
C ASN A 398 -2.06 2.00 12.27
N GLU A 399 -0.78 1.84 12.58
CA GLU A 399 -0.17 0.52 12.48
C GLU A 399 -0.99 -0.49 13.30
N ASP A 400 -1.14 -1.71 12.79
CA ASP A 400 -1.72 -2.83 13.52
C ASP A 400 -1.02 -4.12 13.10
N GLY A 401 -1.12 -5.14 13.94
CA GLY A 401 -0.48 -6.42 13.67
C GLY A 401 -1.13 -7.58 14.38
N CYS A 402 -0.77 -8.79 13.99
CA CYS A 402 -1.20 -10.01 14.66
C CYS A 402 -0.08 -11.05 14.72
N MET A 403 -0.23 -12.02 15.62
CA MET A 403 0.61 -13.22 15.60
C MET A 403 -0.08 -14.32 14.81
N VAL A 404 0.68 -15.18 14.16
CA VAL A 404 0.15 -16.30 13.38
C VAL A 404 0.70 -17.61 13.92
N LEU A 405 -0.22 -18.51 14.21
CA LEU A 405 0.07 -19.86 14.67
C LEU A 405 0.08 -20.81 13.48
N GLY A 406 0.98 -21.78 13.54
CA GLY A 406 1.09 -22.81 12.54
C GLY A 406 2.06 -23.89 12.97
N ARG A 407 2.60 -24.60 11.98
CA ARG A 407 3.48 -25.75 12.18
C ARG A 407 4.75 -25.54 11.38
N TRP A 408 5.82 -26.23 11.78
CA TRP A 408 7.05 -26.22 11.02
C TRP A 408 7.67 -27.62 11.00
N VAL A 409 8.48 -27.93 9.99
CA VAL A 409 9.31 -29.13 9.92
C VAL A 409 10.70 -28.70 9.50
N TYR A 410 11.73 -29.23 10.15
CA TYR A 410 13.13 -28.96 9.84
C TYR A 410 13.70 -30.08 8.98
N ASP A 411 14.33 -29.72 7.88
CA ASP A 411 15.08 -30.60 6.99
C ASP A 411 16.56 -30.51 7.36
N GLU A 412 17.04 -31.52 8.10
CA GLU A 412 18.44 -31.57 8.56
C GLU A 412 19.45 -31.66 7.41
N GLU A 413 19.07 -32.24 6.26
CA GLU A 413 19.99 -32.43 5.14
C GLU A 413 20.32 -31.09 4.46
N ARG A 414 19.36 -30.17 4.44
CA ARG A 414 19.48 -28.86 3.78
C ARG A 414 19.67 -27.70 4.75
N ASP A 415 19.52 -27.93 6.05
CA ASP A 415 19.42 -26.87 7.08
C ASP A 415 18.27 -25.87 6.81
N GLU A 416 17.16 -26.37 6.29
CA GLU A 416 16.01 -25.56 5.85
C GLU A 416 14.72 -25.91 6.61
N TYR A 417 13.76 -24.97 6.62
CA TYR A 417 12.46 -25.15 7.27
C TYR A 417 11.30 -25.11 6.27
N TYR A 418 10.30 -25.95 6.51
CA TYR A 418 8.98 -25.85 5.90
C TYR A 418 8.02 -25.33 6.96
N VAL A 419 7.24 -24.29 6.64
CA VAL A 419 6.42 -23.58 7.62
C VAL A 419 4.98 -23.47 7.14
N SER A 420 3.99 -23.68 8.00
CA SER A 420 2.58 -23.34 7.73
C SER A 420 2.15 -22.14 8.56
N LEU A 421 1.26 -21.33 7.98
CA LEU A 421 0.58 -20.19 8.60
C LEU A 421 -0.93 -20.47 8.58
N GLU A 422 -1.55 -20.67 9.75
CA GLU A 422 -2.89 -21.28 9.84
C GLU A 422 -3.92 -20.46 10.60
N GLU A 423 -3.59 -19.92 11.78
CA GLU A 423 -4.57 -19.22 12.62
C GLU A 423 -3.98 -17.93 13.20
N ILE A 424 -4.66 -16.80 13.00
CA ILE A 424 -4.22 -15.51 13.55
C ILE A 424 -4.61 -15.35 15.03
N VAL A 425 -3.85 -14.55 15.75
CA VAL A 425 -4.12 -14.12 17.12
C VAL A 425 -3.98 -12.60 17.18
N LYS A 426 -5.11 -11.92 17.38
CA LYS A 426 -5.14 -10.46 17.50
C LYS A 426 -4.58 -10.00 18.85
N PRO A 427 -3.85 -8.88 18.89
CA PRO A 427 -3.33 -8.26 20.11
C PRO A 427 -4.42 -7.95 21.15
N GLY A 428 -4.00 -7.65 22.37
CA GLY A 428 -4.87 -7.08 23.39
C GLY A 428 -5.01 -5.56 23.21
N ASP A 429 -5.88 -4.97 24.02
CA ASP A 429 -5.99 -3.53 24.28
C ASP A 429 -4.74 -2.90 24.92
N ASP A 430 -3.77 -3.72 25.34
CA ASP A 430 -2.47 -3.32 25.87
C ASP A 430 -1.35 -3.28 24.80
N ALA A 431 -1.69 -3.51 23.54
CA ALA A 431 -0.73 -3.35 22.44
C ALA A 431 -0.58 -1.89 22.05
N ILE A 432 0.63 -1.54 21.61
CA ILE A 432 1.01 -0.21 21.17
C ILE A 432 1.61 -0.37 19.78
N PHE A 433 0.97 0.27 18.80
CA PHE A 433 1.40 0.31 17.41
C PHE A 433 1.47 1.78 17.00
N LYS A 434 2.67 2.25 16.68
CA LYS A 434 2.97 3.60 16.20
C LYS A 434 4.14 3.49 15.22
N GLU A 435 4.27 4.49 14.36
CA GLU A 435 5.29 4.63 13.29
C GLU A 435 6.74 4.24 13.66
N TYR A 436 7.11 4.25 14.95
CA TYR A 436 8.44 3.87 15.45
C TYR A 436 8.39 3.00 16.73
N GLU A 437 7.21 2.54 17.13
CA GLU A 437 6.99 1.77 18.36
C GLU A 437 6.02 0.61 18.08
N LEU A 438 6.59 -0.60 18.02
CA LEU A 438 5.86 -1.82 17.75
C LEU A 438 5.89 -2.75 18.97
N ASN A 439 4.74 -2.90 19.64
CA ASN A 439 4.61 -3.71 20.85
C ASN A 439 3.26 -4.43 20.92
N PHE A 440 3.27 -5.76 20.81
CA PHE A 440 2.06 -6.60 20.85
C PHE A 440 1.41 -6.75 22.25
N GLY A 441 1.97 -6.10 23.27
CA GLY A 441 1.47 -6.16 24.64
C GLY A 441 1.76 -7.49 25.36
N GLY A 442 1.32 -7.59 26.61
CA GLY A 442 1.42 -8.79 27.43
C GLY A 442 0.25 -9.76 27.23
N LYS A 443 -0.97 -9.25 26.97
CA LYS A 443 -2.18 -10.09 26.85
C LYS A 443 -2.13 -11.04 25.66
N ILE A 444 -1.39 -10.69 24.60
CA ILE A 444 -1.20 -11.57 23.44
C ILE A 444 -0.60 -12.93 23.83
N LYS A 445 0.28 -12.98 24.84
CA LYS A 445 0.90 -14.24 25.31
C LYS A 445 -0.13 -15.21 25.87
N LEU A 446 -1.13 -14.69 26.59
CA LEU A 446 -2.22 -15.49 27.14
C LEU A 446 -3.10 -16.03 26.02
N LYS A 447 -3.46 -15.18 25.05
CA LYS A 447 -4.26 -15.56 23.88
C LYS A 447 -3.56 -16.62 23.01
N VAL A 448 -2.26 -16.44 22.75
CA VAL A 448 -1.43 -17.41 22.02
C VAL A 448 -1.37 -18.74 22.76
N ALA A 449 -1.10 -18.73 24.07
CA ALA A 449 -1.03 -19.96 24.86
C ALA A 449 -2.37 -20.71 24.89
N GLU A 450 -3.49 -19.99 24.99
CA GLU A 450 -4.83 -20.57 24.94
C GLU A 450 -5.13 -21.22 23.58
N LYS A 451 -4.93 -20.49 22.49
CA LYS A 451 -5.14 -21.01 21.13
C LYS A 451 -4.23 -22.19 20.81
N LEU A 452 -2.95 -22.15 21.17
CA LEU A 452 -2.03 -23.27 21.01
C LEU A 452 -2.50 -24.52 21.77
N ARG A 453 -3.04 -24.36 22.99
CA ARG A 453 -3.60 -25.50 23.76
C ARG A 453 -4.84 -26.08 23.08
N ARG A 454 -5.71 -25.22 22.55
CA ARG A 454 -6.92 -25.65 21.81
C ARG A 454 -6.54 -26.42 20.54
N LEU A 455 -5.71 -25.84 19.69
CA LEU A 455 -5.23 -26.47 18.44
C LEU A 455 -4.58 -27.82 18.70
N ARG A 456 -3.69 -27.91 19.69
CA ARG A 456 -3.05 -29.19 20.07
C ARG A 456 -4.09 -30.22 20.50
N ARG A 457 -5.13 -29.83 21.23
CA ARG A 457 -6.18 -30.75 21.70
C ARG A 457 -7.01 -31.29 20.53
N GLU A 458 -7.42 -30.41 19.61
CA GLU A 458 -8.32 -30.73 18.50
C GLU A 458 -7.65 -31.52 17.38
N THR A 459 -6.42 -31.16 17.02
CA THR A 459 -5.72 -31.74 15.85
C THR A 459 -4.78 -32.89 16.20
N ASN A 460 -4.43 -33.00 17.48
CA ASN A 460 -3.34 -33.86 17.95
C ASN A 460 -1.95 -33.57 17.31
N LEU A 461 -1.72 -32.34 16.85
CA LEU A 461 -0.45 -31.90 16.26
C LEU A 461 0.23 -30.83 17.10
N GLN A 462 1.55 -30.67 16.91
CA GLN A 462 2.33 -29.64 17.59
C GLN A 462 2.30 -28.32 16.79
N TYR A 463 1.63 -27.32 17.35
CA TYR A 463 1.62 -25.94 16.84
C TYR A 463 2.61 -25.04 17.60
N ASP A 464 3.12 -24.03 16.90
CA ASP A 464 3.95 -22.94 17.42
C ASP A 464 3.54 -21.58 16.79
N MET A 465 4.08 -20.50 17.32
CA MET A 465 4.00 -19.17 16.71
C MET A 465 5.04 -19.12 15.59
N THR A 466 4.58 -19.24 14.35
CA THR A 466 5.42 -19.38 13.15
C THR A 466 5.58 -18.08 12.38
N CYS A 467 4.68 -17.12 12.59
CA CYS A 467 4.79 -15.80 11.98
C CYS A 467 4.20 -14.71 12.86
N TRP A 468 4.59 -13.48 12.59
CA TRP A 468 3.90 -12.27 13.03
C TRP A 468 3.78 -11.31 11.86
N VAL A 469 2.68 -10.56 11.83
CA VAL A 469 2.29 -9.66 10.74
C VAL A 469 2.10 -8.28 11.34
N HIS A 470 2.55 -7.23 10.65
CA HIS A 470 2.22 -5.86 10.98
C HIS A 470 2.10 -4.99 9.72
N SER A 471 1.47 -3.82 9.86
CA SER A 471 1.34 -2.84 8.79
C SER A 471 2.30 -1.66 8.95
N HIS A 472 2.73 -1.11 7.81
CA HIS A 472 3.38 0.20 7.68
C HIS A 472 2.52 1.08 6.75
N PRO A 473 1.46 1.73 7.23
CA PRO A 473 0.56 2.50 6.39
C PRO A 473 1.30 3.68 5.72
N GLY A 474 1.48 3.63 4.40
CA GLY A 474 2.03 4.73 3.60
C GLY A 474 3.55 4.90 3.64
N LEU A 475 4.28 4.08 4.40
CA LEU A 475 5.75 4.11 4.48
C LEU A 475 6.41 3.12 3.50
N GLY A 476 5.61 2.29 2.83
CA GLY A 476 6.08 1.19 2.00
C GLY A 476 6.50 -0.04 2.80
N VAL A 477 6.77 -1.12 2.07
CA VAL A 477 7.20 -2.39 2.64
C VAL A 477 8.71 -2.38 2.88
N PHE A 478 9.12 -2.41 4.15
CA PHE A 478 10.51 -2.59 4.58
C PHE A 478 10.56 -3.21 5.98
N PHE A 479 11.74 -3.66 6.40
CA PHE A 479 11.96 -4.24 7.71
C PHE A 479 12.79 -3.27 8.57
N SER A 480 12.17 -2.67 9.57
CA SER A 480 12.72 -1.63 10.43
C SER A 480 13.62 -2.18 11.54
N ASN A 481 14.33 -1.30 12.25
CA ASN A 481 15.08 -1.68 13.44
C ASN A 481 14.18 -2.13 14.61
N ALA A 482 12.95 -1.59 14.69
CA ALA A 482 11.95 -2.05 15.65
C ALA A 482 11.53 -3.49 15.31
N ASP A 483 11.35 -3.79 14.02
CA ASP A 483 10.95 -5.12 13.55
C ASP A 483 12.03 -6.15 13.84
N SER A 484 13.31 -5.78 13.64
CA SER A 484 14.46 -6.61 14.01
C SER A 484 14.48 -6.91 15.50
N SER A 485 14.17 -5.92 16.34
CA SER A 485 14.08 -6.09 17.78
C SER A 485 12.96 -7.07 18.16
N VAL A 486 11.77 -6.95 17.55
CA VAL A 486 10.64 -7.86 17.77
C VAL A 486 10.97 -9.27 17.29
N GLN A 487 11.48 -9.43 16.07
CA GLN A 487 11.87 -10.71 15.48
C GLN A 487 12.90 -11.44 16.36
N MET A 488 13.89 -10.71 16.89
CA MET A 488 14.92 -11.27 17.75
C MET A 488 14.42 -11.64 19.15
N GLN A 489 13.38 -10.97 19.66
CA GLN A 489 12.72 -11.32 20.92
C GLN A 489 11.80 -12.54 20.78
N LEU A 490 11.20 -12.73 19.61
CA LEU A 490 10.22 -13.78 19.34
C LEU A 490 10.85 -15.11 18.88
N LYS A 491 12.11 -15.12 18.46
CA LYS A 491 12.78 -16.32 17.92
C LYS A 491 12.79 -17.49 18.89
N HIS A 492 12.63 -18.70 18.36
CA HIS A 492 12.68 -19.92 19.16
C HIS A 492 14.12 -20.20 19.67
N PRO A 493 14.32 -20.61 20.93
CA PRO A 493 15.66 -20.80 21.48
C PRO A 493 16.45 -21.94 20.82
N THR A 494 15.78 -22.97 20.30
CA THR A 494 16.44 -24.12 19.67
C THR A 494 16.31 -24.16 18.15
N HIS A 495 15.32 -23.46 17.58
CA HIS A 495 15.06 -23.45 16.13
C HIS A 495 14.73 -22.01 15.71
N PRO A 496 15.67 -21.06 15.86
CA PRO A 496 15.36 -19.64 15.67
C PRO A 496 14.93 -19.29 14.25
N LYS A 497 15.34 -20.07 13.24
CA LYS A 497 15.25 -19.76 11.81
C LYS A 497 13.85 -19.93 11.19
N PHE A 498 12.90 -20.63 11.82
CA PHE A 498 11.59 -20.87 11.21
C PHE A 498 10.62 -19.69 11.30
N LEU A 499 10.90 -18.71 12.17
CA LEU A 499 9.99 -17.60 12.41
C LEU A 499 10.00 -16.64 11.22
N VAL A 500 8.81 -16.39 10.67
CA VAL A 500 8.59 -15.47 9.55
C VAL A 500 7.99 -14.15 10.05
N ALA A 501 8.29 -13.04 9.39
CA ALA A 501 7.61 -11.78 9.56
C ALA A 501 6.99 -11.33 8.23
N ILE A 502 5.79 -10.76 8.29
CA ILE A 502 5.12 -10.18 7.12
C ILE A 502 4.84 -8.70 7.40
N VAL A 503 5.22 -7.84 6.46
CA VAL A 503 5.00 -6.39 6.56
C VAL A 503 4.12 -5.94 5.40
N ILE A 504 3.02 -5.26 5.70
CA ILE A 504 2.00 -4.86 4.73
C ILE A 504 1.88 -3.33 4.67
N ASP A 505 1.96 -2.73 3.49
CA ASP A 505 1.54 -1.35 3.30
C ASP A 505 0.09 -1.31 2.82
N ILE A 506 -0.81 -1.02 3.77
CA ILE A 506 -2.25 -1.02 3.58
C ILE A 506 -2.75 0.16 2.74
N LEU A 507 -1.94 1.21 2.55
CA LEU A 507 -2.33 2.41 1.78
C LEU A 507 -1.97 2.30 0.29
N THR A 508 -1.19 1.28 -0.10
CA THR A 508 -0.98 0.99 -1.51
C THR A 508 -2.25 0.42 -2.16
N PRO A 509 -2.54 0.72 -3.45
CA PRO A 509 -3.75 0.24 -4.12
C PRO A 509 -3.95 -1.28 -4.11
N ASN A 510 -2.87 -2.04 -3.99
CA ASN A 510 -2.86 -3.50 -4.01
C ASN A 510 -2.59 -4.13 -2.63
N GLN A 511 -2.47 -3.31 -1.57
CA GLN A 511 -2.03 -3.72 -0.23
C GLN A 511 -0.77 -4.59 -0.31
N GLU A 512 0.31 -4.01 -0.85
CA GLU A 512 1.58 -4.68 -1.07
C GLU A 512 2.17 -5.17 0.25
N PHE A 513 2.72 -6.39 0.25
CA PHE A 513 3.42 -6.93 1.41
C PHE A 513 4.69 -7.68 1.04
N GLY A 514 5.62 -7.69 2.00
CA GLY A 514 6.89 -8.37 1.93
C GLY A 514 7.00 -9.45 2.99
N ILE A 515 7.75 -10.50 2.68
CA ILE A 515 8.01 -11.63 3.59
C ILE A 515 9.47 -11.57 4.04
N PHE A 516 9.67 -11.53 5.35
CA PHE A 516 10.98 -11.48 5.97
C PHE A 516 11.21 -12.75 6.81
N THR A 517 12.41 -13.30 6.69
CA THR A 517 12.82 -14.61 7.19
C THR A 517 14.26 -14.52 7.66
N PHE A 518 14.66 -15.44 8.53
CA PHE A 518 16.08 -15.61 8.82
C PHE A 518 16.79 -16.22 7.62
N LYS A 519 17.99 -15.72 7.32
CA LYS A 519 18.95 -16.36 6.42
C LYS A 519 19.67 -17.51 7.12
N HIS A 520 20.41 -18.31 6.36
CA HIS A 520 21.18 -19.42 6.92
C HIS A 520 22.21 -18.97 7.98
N ASP A 521 22.72 -17.73 7.88
CA ASP A 521 23.67 -17.13 8.82
C ASP A 521 23.03 -16.47 10.06
N LEU A 522 21.69 -16.57 10.22
CA LEU A 522 20.86 -15.94 11.27
C LEU A 522 20.67 -14.43 11.12
N SER A 523 21.17 -13.79 10.07
CA SER A 523 20.70 -12.45 9.69
C SER A 523 19.27 -12.52 9.16
N ILE A 524 18.61 -11.38 9.01
CA ILE A 524 17.25 -11.30 8.45
C ILE A 524 17.38 -10.67 7.06
N ASN A 525 16.61 -11.15 6.08
CA ASN A 525 16.59 -10.50 4.77
C ASN A 525 16.04 -9.07 4.88
N THR A 526 16.52 -8.22 3.98
CA THR A 526 16.20 -6.79 3.91
C THR A 526 15.30 -6.52 2.71
N LYS A 527 14.81 -5.29 2.58
CA LYS A 527 14.06 -4.86 1.39
C LYS A 527 14.87 -5.07 0.10
N ALA A 528 16.19 -4.86 0.13
CA ALA A 528 17.07 -5.05 -1.02
C ALA A 528 17.23 -6.54 -1.41
N ASP A 529 17.01 -7.46 -0.46
CA ASP A 529 17.02 -8.89 -0.74
C ASP A 529 15.71 -9.37 -1.40
N LEU A 530 14.62 -8.59 -1.30
CA LEU A 530 13.30 -8.94 -1.83
C LEU A 530 13.26 -8.82 -3.35
N GLN A 531 13.22 -9.97 -4.03
CA GLN A 531 13.08 -10.02 -5.49
C GLN A 531 11.63 -9.83 -5.96
N LYS A 532 10.67 -10.01 -5.05
CA LYS A 532 9.24 -9.98 -5.35
C LYS A 532 8.45 -9.46 -4.15
N MET A 533 7.53 -8.53 -4.41
CA MET A 533 6.47 -8.14 -3.49
C MET A 533 5.19 -8.90 -3.82
N TYR A 534 4.36 -9.15 -2.82
CA TYR A 534 3.07 -9.82 -2.97
C TYR A 534 1.93 -8.80 -2.78
N SER A 535 0.78 -9.07 -3.38
CA SER A 535 -0.43 -8.27 -3.16
C SER A 535 -1.37 -9.02 -2.23
N LEU A 536 -1.73 -8.40 -1.10
CA LEU A 536 -2.71 -8.98 -0.19
C LEU A 536 -4.09 -9.07 -0.87
N GLU A 537 -4.43 -8.13 -1.74
CA GLU A 537 -5.64 -8.17 -2.59
C GLU A 537 -5.67 -9.40 -3.51
N GLU A 538 -4.56 -9.72 -4.18
CA GLU A 538 -4.48 -10.93 -5.03
C GLU A 538 -4.56 -12.21 -4.22
N LEU A 539 -3.87 -12.26 -3.08
CA LEU A 539 -3.91 -13.39 -2.16
C LEU A 539 -5.32 -13.61 -1.60
N TYR A 540 -6.02 -12.54 -1.26
CA TYR A 540 -7.40 -12.59 -0.78
C TYR A 540 -8.34 -13.09 -1.87
N LYS A 541 -8.24 -12.59 -3.10
CA LYS A 541 -8.98 -13.13 -4.27
C LYS A 541 -8.71 -14.62 -4.47
N TRP A 542 -7.44 -15.04 -4.36
CA TRP A 542 -7.08 -16.45 -4.38
C TRP A 542 -7.73 -17.22 -3.23
N ALA A 543 -7.72 -16.71 -2.01
CA ALA A 543 -8.29 -17.37 -0.84
C ALA A 543 -9.81 -17.54 -0.96
N VAL A 544 -10.52 -16.54 -1.48
CA VAL A 544 -11.96 -16.62 -1.78
C VAL A 544 -12.23 -17.66 -2.87
N LYS A 545 -11.40 -17.71 -3.92
CA LYS A 545 -11.51 -18.72 -4.97
C LYS A 545 -11.16 -20.13 -4.50
N SER A 546 -10.15 -20.26 -3.64
CA SER A 546 -9.67 -21.52 -3.06
C SER A 546 -10.79 -22.25 -2.32
N ASP A 547 -11.63 -21.52 -1.57
CA ASP A 547 -12.82 -22.10 -0.92
C ASP A 547 -13.69 -22.88 -1.92
N ARG A 548 -13.90 -22.31 -3.13
CA ARG A 548 -14.73 -22.92 -4.17
C ARG A 548 -14.14 -24.23 -4.68
N THR A 549 -12.81 -24.30 -4.78
CA THR A 549 -12.07 -25.49 -5.25
C THR A 549 -11.78 -26.50 -4.14
N SER A 550 -11.92 -26.09 -2.88
CA SER A 550 -11.70 -26.94 -1.70
C SER A 550 -12.97 -27.65 -1.21
N PHE A 551 -14.09 -27.42 -1.90
CA PHE A 551 -15.36 -28.05 -1.59
C PHE A 551 -15.23 -29.59 -1.60
N LYS A 552 -15.68 -30.19 -0.50
CA LYS A 552 -15.76 -31.62 -0.28
C LYS A 552 -17.20 -31.99 0.03
N GLN A 553 -17.80 -32.86 -0.78
CA GLN A 553 -19.19 -33.27 -0.63
C GLN A 553 -19.41 -34.00 0.70
N GLU A 554 -18.42 -34.75 1.19
CA GLU A 554 -18.46 -35.42 2.49
C GLU A 554 -18.58 -34.46 3.68
N ASP A 555 -18.25 -33.19 3.47
CA ASP A 555 -18.30 -32.15 4.50
C ASP A 555 -19.62 -31.40 4.58
N HIS A 556 -20.54 -31.67 3.64
CA HIS A 556 -21.78 -30.94 3.48
C HIS A 556 -22.98 -31.89 3.45
N ARG A 557 -24.17 -31.33 3.67
CA ARG A 557 -25.44 -32.05 3.58
C ARG A 557 -26.22 -31.60 2.35
N ASN A 558 -26.32 -32.47 1.36
CA ASN A 558 -27.09 -32.19 0.14
C ASN A 558 -28.60 -32.37 0.36
N ILE A 559 -29.35 -31.28 0.44
CA ILE A 559 -30.82 -31.31 0.61
C ILE A 559 -31.54 -31.77 -0.67
N MET A 560 -30.93 -31.61 -1.85
CA MET A 560 -31.48 -32.07 -3.13
C MET A 560 -31.39 -33.60 -3.28
N LYS A 561 -30.88 -34.31 -2.27
CA LYS A 561 -30.78 -35.77 -2.31
C LYS A 561 -32.14 -36.46 -2.37
N THR A 562 -33.16 -35.86 -1.79
CA THR A 562 -34.54 -36.38 -1.73
C THR A 562 -35.39 -35.98 -2.95
N ALA A 563 -34.90 -35.06 -3.80
CA ALA A 563 -35.59 -34.66 -5.02
C ALA A 563 -35.69 -35.83 -6.00
N SER A 564 -36.90 -36.06 -6.53
CA SER A 564 -37.17 -37.15 -7.49
C SER A 564 -36.59 -36.87 -8.87
N THR A 565 -36.49 -35.60 -9.25
CA THR A 565 -35.88 -35.12 -10.50
C THR A 565 -34.86 -34.03 -10.17
N ARG A 566 -33.60 -34.18 -10.61
CA ARG A 566 -32.59 -33.13 -10.45
C ARG A 566 -32.41 -32.34 -11.75
N ILE A 567 -32.38 -31.02 -11.62
CA ILE A 567 -32.12 -30.10 -12.73
C ILE A 567 -30.61 -29.88 -12.80
N ASP A 568 -29.96 -30.02 -13.96
CA ASP A 568 -28.51 -29.88 -14.07
C ASP A 568 -27.99 -28.51 -13.59
N SER A 569 -28.79 -27.44 -13.74
CA SER A 569 -28.45 -26.10 -13.24
C SER A 569 -28.64 -25.91 -11.72
N HIS A 570 -29.25 -26.88 -11.03
CA HIS A 570 -29.55 -26.86 -9.59
C HIS A 570 -29.43 -28.29 -9.03
N TYR A 571 -28.33 -28.97 -9.37
CA TYR A 571 -28.18 -30.40 -9.14
C TYR A 571 -27.97 -30.73 -7.65
N GLY A 572 -27.34 -29.83 -6.92
CA GLY A 572 -27.05 -29.98 -5.49
C GLY A 572 -27.20 -28.66 -4.74
N ILE A 573 -27.75 -28.73 -3.54
CA ILE A 573 -27.76 -27.63 -2.57
C ILE A 573 -27.16 -28.18 -1.29
N GLU A 574 -25.93 -27.75 -1.04
CA GLU A 574 -24.98 -28.36 -0.11
C GLU A 574 -24.87 -27.49 1.14
N LEU A 575 -25.52 -27.93 2.22
CA LEU A 575 -25.58 -27.22 3.49
C LEU A 575 -24.31 -27.47 4.30
N SER A 576 -23.58 -26.41 4.62
CA SER A 576 -22.50 -26.49 5.63
C SER A 576 -23.07 -26.59 7.05
N ASN A 577 -22.24 -27.04 7.99
CA ASN A 577 -22.62 -27.07 9.41
C ASN A 577 -23.01 -25.67 9.94
N GLY A 578 -22.30 -24.62 9.51
CA GLY A 578 -22.62 -23.23 9.87
C GLY A 578 -24.01 -22.82 9.40
N ALA A 579 -24.31 -23.00 8.11
CA ALA A 579 -25.62 -22.70 7.55
C ALA A 579 -26.77 -23.44 8.26
N ILE A 580 -26.57 -24.72 8.63
CA ILE A 580 -27.59 -25.47 9.38
C ILE A 580 -27.81 -24.88 10.77
N ILE A 581 -26.75 -24.48 11.47
CA ILE A 581 -26.84 -23.83 12.79
C ILE A 581 -27.59 -22.50 12.66
N ASP A 582 -27.27 -21.69 11.64
CA ASP A 582 -27.93 -20.41 11.39
C ASP A 582 -29.44 -20.60 11.15
N ILE A 583 -29.82 -21.58 10.31
CA ILE A 583 -31.22 -21.94 10.07
C ILE A 583 -31.91 -22.35 11.38
N CYS A 584 -31.25 -23.17 12.20
CA CYS A 584 -31.79 -23.59 13.50
C CYS A 584 -31.97 -22.42 14.47
N GLN A 585 -31.11 -21.40 14.42
CA GLN A 585 -31.27 -20.20 15.25
C GLN A 585 -32.44 -19.36 14.76
N LEU A 586 -32.55 -19.16 13.44
CA LEU A 586 -33.64 -18.40 12.82
C LEU A 586 -35.02 -19.07 13.02
N GLN A 587 -35.08 -20.40 13.20
CA GLN A 587 -36.30 -21.11 13.60
C GLN A 587 -36.93 -20.55 14.88
N THR A 588 -36.12 -20.00 15.79
CA THR A 588 -36.65 -19.45 17.07
C THR A 588 -37.46 -18.16 16.86
N ILE A 589 -37.32 -17.52 15.70
CA ILE A 589 -38.07 -16.32 15.32
C ILE A 589 -39.41 -16.78 14.72
N GLN A 590 -40.50 -16.64 15.49
CA GLN A 590 -41.86 -17.04 15.08
C GLN A 590 -42.52 -16.03 14.12
N GLU A 591 -41.76 -15.52 13.15
CA GLU A 591 -42.27 -14.61 12.13
C GLU A 591 -42.42 -15.34 10.79
N ASP A 592 -43.59 -15.19 10.16
CA ASP A 592 -43.85 -15.72 8.82
C ASP A 592 -43.37 -14.70 7.76
N GLY A 593 -42.65 -15.18 6.75
CA GLY A 593 -42.15 -14.36 5.65
C GLY A 593 -40.67 -14.56 5.34
N LEU A 594 -40.10 -13.62 4.59
CA LEU A 594 -38.67 -13.60 4.28
C LEU A 594 -37.89 -13.23 5.55
N LEU A 595 -37.16 -14.20 6.12
CA LEU A 595 -36.42 -13.99 7.36
C LEU A 595 -34.95 -13.70 7.13
N ALA A 596 -34.34 -14.30 6.12
CA ALA A 596 -32.91 -14.17 5.88
C ALA A 596 -32.53 -14.43 4.42
N TRP A 597 -31.27 -14.14 4.13
CA TRP A 597 -30.60 -14.34 2.86
C TRP A 597 -29.58 -15.47 2.99
N VAL A 598 -29.42 -16.24 1.91
CA VAL A 598 -28.55 -17.41 1.88
C VAL A 598 -27.31 -17.07 1.08
N HIS A 599 -26.15 -17.25 1.72
CA HIS A 599 -24.85 -16.85 1.20
C HIS A 599 -23.94 -18.06 1.02
N GLY A 600 -23.16 -18.05 -0.07
CA GLY A 600 -22.20 -19.10 -0.34
C GLY A 600 -21.56 -18.97 -1.71
N PHE A 601 -21.35 -20.09 -2.39
CA PHE A 601 -20.76 -20.08 -3.72
C PHE A 601 -21.34 -21.18 -4.61
N THR A 602 -21.12 -21.03 -5.91
CA THR A 602 -21.46 -22.05 -6.90
C THR A 602 -20.21 -22.86 -7.25
N CYS A 603 -20.34 -24.19 -7.31
CA CYS A 603 -19.39 -25.09 -7.96
C CYS A 603 -20.04 -25.80 -9.15
N GLU A 604 -19.22 -26.15 -10.15
CA GLU A 604 -19.65 -26.92 -11.31
C GLU A 604 -18.81 -28.19 -11.38
N ASN A 605 -19.48 -29.34 -11.43
CA ASN A 605 -18.86 -30.66 -11.50
C ASN A 605 -19.48 -31.45 -12.64
N GLU A 606 -18.68 -31.83 -13.63
CA GLU A 606 -19.15 -32.59 -14.82
C GLU A 606 -20.36 -31.95 -15.53
N GLY A 607 -20.43 -30.61 -15.60
CA GLY A 607 -21.54 -29.87 -16.21
C GLY A 607 -22.80 -29.74 -15.32
N LYS A 608 -22.75 -30.26 -14.09
CA LYS A 608 -23.80 -30.12 -13.08
C LYS A 608 -23.42 -29.03 -12.09
N LYS A 609 -24.36 -28.13 -11.83
CA LYS A 609 -24.16 -26.98 -10.95
C LYS A 609 -24.67 -27.29 -9.55
N GLU A 610 -23.79 -27.13 -8.56
CA GLU A 610 -24.11 -27.28 -7.14
C GLU A 610 -23.90 -25.94 -6.42
N PHE A 611 -24.78 -25.66 -5.44
CA PHE A 611 -24.72 -24.45 -4.62
C PHE A 611 -24.29 -24.84 -3.21
N VAL A 612 -23.18 -24.29 -2.74
CA VAL A 612 -22.62 -24.57 -1.42
C VAL A 612 -22.95 -23.42 -0.48
N LEU A 613 -23.68 -23.71 0.59
CA LEU A 613 -24.25 -22.74 1.52
C LEU A 613 -23.34 -22.65 2.74
N LYS A 614 -22.72 -21.47 2.95
CA LYS A 614 -21.85 -21.24 4.10
C LYS A 614 -22.59 -20.63 5.28
N SER A 615 -23.46 -19.67 5.03
CA SER A 615 -24.16 -18.94 6.08
C SER A 615 -25.58 -18.55 5.65
N VAL A 616 -26.44 -18.33 6.64
CA VAL A 616 -27.78 -17.77 6.46
C VAL A 616 -27.92 -16.57 7.38
N SER A 617 -28.13 -15.38 6.81
CA SER A 617 -28.04 -14.12 7.54
C SER A 617 -29.15 -13.16 7.16
N GLN A 618 -29.63 -12.38 8.13
CA GLN A 618 -30.60 -11.30 7.88
C GLN A 618 -30.00 -10.19 7.00
N ASN A 619 -28.67 -10.07 6.96
CA ASN A 619 -27.99 -9.13 6.10
C ASN A 619 -27.99 -9.63 4.65
N LYS A 620 -28.42 -8.77 3.72
CA LYS A 620 -28.49 -9.07 2.29
C LYS A 620 -27.13 -9.11 1.59
N VAL A 621 -26.13 -8.47 2.18
CA VAL A 621 -24.75 -8.47 1.68
C VAL A 621 -23.87 -9.00 2.80
N VAL A 622 -23.14 -10.08 2.51
CA VAL A 622 -22.12 -10.66 3.37
C VAL A 622 -20.80 -10.63 2.61
N GLN A 623 -19.71 -10.30 3.30
CA GLN A 623 -18.38 -10.27 2.71
C GLN A 623 -17.93 -11.69 2.32
N ASP A 624 -17.12 -11.84 1.29
CA ASP A 624 -16.57 -13.11 0.76
C ASP A 624 -17.54 -14.08 0.04
N ASP A 625 -18.83 -14.02 0.32
CA ASP A 625 -19.81 -14.98 -0.19
C ASP A 625 -20.82 -14.34 -1.17
N GLU A 626 -21.26 -15.10 -2.17
CA GLU A 626 -22.27 -14.69 -3.13
C GLU A 626 -23.68 -14.88 -2.54
N LEU A 627 -24.57 -13.92 -2.79
CA LEU A 627 -26.00 -14.11 -2.56
C LEU A 627 -26.54 -15.16 -3.55
N ILE A 628 -26.88 -16.34 -3.03
CA ILE A 628 -27.31 -17.49 -3.85
C ILE A 628 -28.79 -17.84 -3.63
N GLY A 629 -29.39 -17.42 -2.52
CA GLY A 629 -30.78 -17.71 -2.25
C GLY A 629 -31.38 -16.88 -1.12
N CYS A 630 -32.59 -17.25 -0.71
CA CYS A 630 -33.26 -16.66 0.45
C CYS A 630 -33.87 -17.74 1.35
N TYR A 631 -34.09 -17.38 2.60
CA TYR A 631 -34.70 -18.21 3.62
C TYR A 631 -36.04 -17.61 4.04
N ILE A 632 -37.11 -18.38 3.80
CA ILE A 632 -38.49 -17.99 4.05
C ILE A 632 -39.09 -18.95 5.06
N ASN A 633 -39.82 -18.39 6.02
CA ASN A 633 -40.55 -19.12 7.02
C ASN A 633 -42.06 -19.01 6.79
N GLY A 634 -42.81 -20.07 7.06
CA GLY A 634 -44.27 -20.02 7.07
C GLY A 634 -44.91 -21.37 7.36
N ALA A 635 -46.21 -21.37 7.68
CA ALA A 635 -46.93 -22.63 7.91
C ALA A 635 -46.99 -23.52 6.66
N HIS A 636 -47.32 -22.92 5.50
CA HIS A 636 -47.48 -23.66 4.25
C HIS A 636 -46.73 -23.00 3.10
N CYS A 637 -46.07 -23.82 2.28
CA CYS A 637 -45.35 -23.36 1.10
C CYS A 637 -46.35 -22.91 0.01
N SER A 638 -46.45 -21.60 -0.23
CA SER A 638 -47.30 -21.02 -1.28
C SER A 638 -46.46 -20.27 -2.29
N ILE A 639 -46.33 -20.82 -3.51
CA ILE A 639 -45.55 -20.20 -4.60
C ILE A 639 -46.02 -18.77 -4.90
N PRO A 640 -47.33 -18.45 -5.01
CA PRO A 640 -47.78 -17.07 -5.19
C PRO A 640 -47.33 -16.13 -4.06
N THR A 641 -47.39 -16.59 -2.81
CA THR A 641 -46.96 -15.81 -1.65
C THR A 641 -45.45 -15.54 -1.71
N ILE A 642 -44.67 -16.57 -2.01
CA ILE A 642 -43.22 -16.47 -2.18
C ILE A 642 -42.90 -15.48 -3.31
N LYS A 643 -43.55 -15.59 -4.48
CA LYS A 643 -43.35 -14.66 -5.60
C LYS A 643 -43.57 -13.20 -5.21
N ARG A 644 -44.57 -12.92 -4.38
CA ARG A 644 -44.84 -11.57 -3.88
C ARG A 644 -43.70 -11.08 -2.96
N LEU A 645 -43.23 -11.93 -2.06
CA LEU A 645 -42.19 -11.60 -1.06
C LEU A 645 -40.83 -11.26 -1.70
N ILE A 646 -40.45 -11.94 -2.80
CA ILE A 646 -39.13 -11.77 -3.43
C ILE A 646 -39.18 -11.06 -4.79
N SER A 647 -40.29 -10.41 -5.11
CA SER A 647 -40.55 -9.76 -6.41
C SER A 647 -39.46 -8.81 -6.89
N ASN A 648 -38.80 -8.08 -5.97
CA ASN A 648 -37.74 -7.14 -6.31
C ASN A 648 -36.34 -7.78 -6.46
N ASP A 649 -36.19 -9.06 -6.11
CA ASP A 649 -34.88 -9.71 -5.91
C ASP A 649 -34.65 -10.97 -6.76
N PHE A 650 -35.59 -11.28 -7.66
CA PHE A 650 -35.56 -12.47 -8.52
C PHE A 650 -34.31 -12.62 -9.39
N SER A 651 -33.69 -11.52 -9.82
CA SER A 651 -32.48 -11.57 -10.66
C SER A 651 -31.28 -12.19 -9.93
N ASN A 652 -31.26 -12.08 -8.61
CA ASN A 652 -30.12 -12.42 -7.77
C ASN A 652 -30.29 -13.73 -6.97
N ILE A 653 -31.51 -14.27 -6.89
CA ILE A 653 -31.83 -15.50 -6.15
C ILE A 653 -31.75 -16.71 -7.12
N ARG A 654 -31.09 -17.80 -6.71
CA ARG A 654 -31.00 -19.06 -7.47
C ARG A 654 -31.88 -20.17 -6.90
N PHE A 655 -32.12 -20.16 -5.60
CA PHE A 655 -33.07 -21.08 -4.97
C PHE A 655 -33.66 -20.43 -3.72
N ILE A 656 -34.72 -21.06 -3.21
CA ILE A 656 -35.45 -20.62 -2.03
C ILE A 656 -35.42 -21.76 -1.03
N LEU A 657 -34.98 -21.47 0.20
CA LEU A 657 -35.15 -22.35 1.33
C LEU A 657 -36.42 -21.95 2.06
N PHE A 658 -37.47 -22.78 1.94
CA PHE A 658 -38.73 -22.60 2.64
C PHE A 658 -38.77 -23.54 3.84
N TYR A 659 -38.82 -23.00 5.05
CA TYR A 659 -39.04 -23.81 6.25
C TYR A 659 -40.53 -23.79 6.62
N SER A 660 -41.14 -24.98 6.68
CA SER A 660 -42.51 -25.17 7.14
C SER A 660 -42.56 -25.27 8.66
N THR A 661 -43.26 -24.35 9.32
CA THR A 661 -43.50 -24.42 10.77
C THR A 661 -44.52 -25.48 11.18
N SER A 662 -45.41 -25.90 10.27
CA SER A 662 -46.38 -26.96 10.56
C SER A 662 -45.73 -28.35 10.48
N ASP A 663 -44.82 -28.53 9.53
CA ASP A 663 -44.32 -29.86 9.16
C ASP A 663 -42.88 -30.11 9.65
N ASP A 664 -42.18 -29.07 10.14
CA ASP A 664 -40.77 -29.06 10.56
C ASP A 664 -39.81 -29.53 9.42
N ILE A 665 -40.18 -29.20 8.19
CA ILE A 665 -39.46 -29.57 6.96
C ILE A 665 -38.85 -28.33 6.33
N LEU A 666 -37.56 -28.42 6.01
CA LEU A 666 -36.87 -27.49 5.14
C LEU A 666 -37.01 -27.98 3.70
N THR A 667 -37.59 -27.13 2.85
CA THR A 667 -37.79 -27.39 1.42
C THR A 667 -36.91 -26.47 0.61
N SER A 668 -36.22 -27.02 -0.38
CA SER A 668 -35.42 -26.28 -1.34
C SER A 668 -36.12 -26.22 -2.69
N ILE A 669 -36.39 -25.00 -3.16
CA ILE A 669 -37.16 -24.73 -4.37
C ILE A 669 -36.24 -24.02 -5.38
N PRO A 670 -35.92 -24.65 -6.53
CA PRO A 670 -35.09 -24.04 -7.56
C PRO A 670 -35.72 -22.80 -8.22
N VAL A 671 -34.90 -21.81 -8.56
CA VAL A 671 -35.28 -20.63 -9.37
C VAL A 671 -34.50 -20.66 -10.68
N VAL A 672 -35.17 -21.10 -11.75
CA VAL A 672 -34.56 -21.30 -13.07
C VAL A 672 -34.87 -20.10 -13.96
N LYS A 673 -33.82 -19.43 -14.46
CA LYS A 673 -33.96 -18.25 -15.34
C LYS A 673 -34.86 -17.14 -14.76
N GLY A 674 -34.84 -16.96 -13.44
CA GLY A 674 -35.66 -15.95 -12.74
C GLY A 674 -37.09 -16.38 -12.43
N GLU A 675 -37.47 -17.63 -12.71
CA GLU A 675 -38.79 -18.18 -12.39
C GLU A 675 -38.69 -19.29 -11.35
N ILE A 676 -39.57 -19.26 -10.34
CA ILE A 676 -39.68 -20.32 -9.33
C ILE A 676 -40.19 -21.59 -10.02
N SER A 677 -39.46 -22.70 -9.86
CA SER A 677 -39.92 -24.02 -10.32
C SER A 677 -41.26 -24.34 -9.65
N VAL A 678 -42.24 -24.73 -10.46
CA VAL A 678 -43.55 -25.22 -9.97
C VAL A 678 -43.60 -26.75 -9.92
N ASN A 679 -42.53 -27.42 -10.34
CA ASN A 679 -42.46 -28.87 -10.37
C ASN A 679 -41.96 -29.38 -9.01
N GLU A 680 -42.88 -29.85 -8.16
CA GLU A 680 -42.56 -30.38 -6.83
C GLU A 680 -41.59 -31.58 -6.87
N ALA A 681 -41.56 -32.34 -7.97
CA ALA A 681 -40.57 -33.42 -8.13
C ALA A 681 -39.12 -32.92 -8.17
N SER A 682 -38.92 -31.61 -8.37
CA SER A 682 -37.60 -30.96 -8.35
C SER A 682 -37.22 -30.35 -7.00
N TYR A 683 -38.04 -30.53 -5.96
CA TYR A 683 -37.76 -29.96 -4.64
C TYR A 683 -36.94 -30.93 -3.78
N GLY A 684 -35.97 -30.38 -3.06
CA GLY A 684 -35.24 -31.11 -2.03
C GLY A 684 -35.88 -30.87 -0.68
N GLU A 685 -36.30 -31.93 0.00
CA GLU A 685 -36.94 -31.83 1.32
C GLU A 685 -36.14 -32.59 2.37
N GLU A 686 -35.96 -31.97 3.53
CA GLU A 686 -35.33 -32.61 4.67
C GLU A 686 -35.90 -32.08 5.98
N LYS A 687 -36.09 -32.97 6.97
CA LYS A 687 -36.54 -32.56 8.30
C LYS A 687 -35.44 -31.80 9.01
N LEU A 688 -35.81 -30.71 9.69
CA LEU A 688 -34.84 -29.91 10.41
C LEU A 688 -34.16 -30.71 11.55
N GLU A 689 -34.86 -31.65 12.17
CA GLU A 689 -34.28 -32.55 13.17
C GLU A 689 -33.18 -33.47 12.58
N ASP A 690 -33.32 -33.94 11.34
CA ASP A 690 -32.29 -34.76 10.69
C ASP A 690 -31.01 -33.95 10.44
N LEU A 691 -31.16 -32.68 10.07
CA LEU A 691 -30.05 -31.72 9.95
C LEU A 691 -29.38 -31.47 11.32
N LYS A 692 -30.16 -31.32 12.39
CA LYS A 692 -29.64 -31.19 13.78
C LYS A 692 -28.88 -32.44 14.22
N ILE A 693 -29.36 -33.63 13.87
CA ILE A 693 -28.67 -34.90 14.19
C ILE A 693 -27.35 -34.99 13.41
N TRP A 694 -27.37 -34.65 12.12
CA TRP A 694 -26.17 -34.69 11.28
C TRP A 694 -25.07 -33.76 11.80
N THR A 695 -25.41 -32.52 12.16
CA THR A 695 -24.45 -31.54 12.71
C THR A 695 -23.86 -31.99 14.05
N ARG A 696 -24.65 -32.64 14.92
CA ARG A 696 -24.18 -33.20 16.20
C ARG A 696 -23.24 -34.39 16.04
N ARG A 697 -23.44 -35.26 15.04
CA ARG A 697 -22.61 -36.45 14.79
C ARG A 697 -21.24 -36.12 14.17
N LYS A 698 -21.10 -34.94 13.57
CA LYS A 698 -19.85 -34.45 12.99
C LYS A 698 -18.92 -33.74 13.98
N ARG A 699 -19.44 -33.35 15.14
CA ARG A 699 -18.66 -32.85 16.28
C ARG A 699 -18.26 -34.01 17.17
#